data_AF-Q59R28-F1
#
_entry.id   AF-Q59R28-F1
#
_cell.length_a   1.000
_cell.length_b   1.000
_cell.length_c   1.000
_cell.angle_alpha   90.00
_cell.angle_beta   90.00
_cell.angle_gamma   90.00
#
_symmetry.space_group_name_H-M   'P 1'
#
loop_
_entity.id
_entity.type
_entity.pdbx_description
1 polymer ?
#
loop_
_entity_poly.entity_id
_entity_poly.type
_entity_poly.pdbx_seq_one_letter_code
_entity_poly.pdbx_strand_id
1 'polypeptide(L)'
;MSLRRLSPSHLILGTLVLGVIIFNLYVLTSTHEDIKKVKGPTYHTSDNTKIQSHISNYDSEEYVDRLTAEIEDAKKEELISEIRKKLEIQEKPGVIQKLKTELRMKYIDDIKNHLKQEITEQYSNEIFKQYAFSFEIYSKKVDEYALQLENSLKPASCLAILQQAEKDTDSIPDLENYLTKANDKYFKRQEYWRYLLKDILLNNKPKCEPLTKEEKGEKLNPTYQWDARIISEQYLLGSKLTIPGEKFRALRSAHDQVVKQLKSLPDPPSQFISGHGIVVNGGGNMIGSALTAIANMRERGSQLPVELILDTKQEYDKQICEELLPKKLNGKCVIVEEQVGKEVFDIINEKFSRKIMGLLVSSFDHIIAMDADNLAIKNVDNLLFTEPYLSTKMILWPDLWVKLTSPLYYKIARIEPGEIVDRFGIPNDASFAEYITKDKQSEVHYHDLDNLPSTISVETGQMVFSKREHLKSLLLALYYNINGKDFYIDLLYQGAYGEGDRETIVPALHVMNERYSLTNHKVHILGYDAPNGKYSETTLGQTDPRDGFEFYQDWRKFLTSRKLDTRLNPFQSGGYTSDLMKQFHDYKRQIYQDKQYEDEAAVHRMITYKLPSILFLHCNHPKIDPLKNSKEADAEFGVYSRRNMGLPDKVEKLLEGKDWELRFHTISQWVACEAISKSSLYWEKIAGKSQQQVCESVGKYIEFLKKDTFDNEATKLTILNQLGEKSQPKQPEINNNNNNNNNDDDNGKNKQGAAS
;
A
#
# COMPACT_ATOMS: atom_id res chain seq x y z
N MET A 1 58.62 -32.73 -2.61
CA MET A 1 57.46 -33.27 -1.83
C MET A 1 56.69 -32.07 -1.31
N SER A 2 55.44 -31.78 -1.65
CA SER A 2 54.26 -32.64 -1.68
C SER A 2 53.25 -32.00 -2.63
N LEU A 3 52.93 -32.67 -3.75
CA LEU A 3 51.70 -32.41 -4.50
C LEU A 3 50.54 -32.74 -3.56
N ARG A 4 50.05 -31.73 -2.85
CA ARG A 4 48.92 -31.83 -1.92
C ARG A 4 47.68 -32.16 -2.74
N ARG A 5 47.27 -33.43 -2.64
CA ARG A 5 45.93 -34.00 -2.78
C ARG A 5 44.88 -32.99 -3.30
N LEU A 6 44.70 -32.95 -4.61
CA LEU A 6 43.51 -32.40 -5.24
C LEU A 6 42.30 -33.17 -4.70
N SER A 7 41.34 -32.45 -4.14
CA SER A 7 40.07 -32.99 -3.66
C SER A 7 39.39 -33.81 -4.77
N PRO A 8 38.74 -34.96 -4.45
CA PRO A 8 37.96 -35.74 -5.42
C PRO A 8 36.98 -34.90 -6.25
N SER A 9 36.46 -33.80 -5.67
CA SER A 9 35.56 -32.89 -6.38
C SER A 9 36.20 -32.15 -7.56
N HIS A 10 37.52 -31.87 -7.52
CA HIS A 10 38.22 -31.20 -8.62
C HIS A 10 38.56 -32.17 -9.76
N LEU A 11 38.80 -33.45 -9.44
CA LEU A 11 38.93 -34.51 -10.44
C LEU A 11 37.60 -34.72 -11.18
N ILE A 12 36.48 -34.77 -10.46
CA ILE A 12 35.14 -34.91 -11.07
C ILE A 12 34.83 -33.73 -12.00
N LEU A 13 35.11 -32.49 -11.55
CA LEU A 13 34.88 -31.29 -12.37
C LEU A 13 35.76 -31.28 -13.62
N GLY A 14 37.05 -31.64 -13.48
CA GLY A 14 37.97 -31.77 -14.61
C GLY A 14 37.53 -32.82 -15.63
N THR A 15 37.03 -33.97 -15.17
CA THR A 15 36.50 -35.02 -16.06
C THR A 15 35.22 -34.61 -16.77
N LEU A 16 34.34 -33.85 -16.11
CA LEU A 16 33.11 -33.34 -16.73
C LEU A 16 33.43 -32.32 -17.82
N VAL A 17 34.33 -31.37 -17.55
CA VAL A 17 34.73 -30.37 -18.55
C VAL A 17 35.41 -31.03 -19.76
N LEU A 18 36.30 -32.01 -19.52
CA LEU A 18 36.95 -32.75 -20.59
C LEU A 18 35.95 -33.58 -21.41
N GLY A 19 34.96 -34.20 -20.76
CA GLY A 19 33.90 -34.94 -21.43
C GLY A 19 33.04 -34.06 -22.34
N VAL A 20 32.70 -32.84 -21.89
CA VAL A 20 31.97 -31.86 -22.70
C VAL A 20 32.81 -31.40 -23.90
N ILE A 21 34.11 -31.17 -23.73
CA ILE A 21 35.00 -30.78 -24.83
C ILE A 21 35.11 -31.91 -25.88
N ILE A 22 35.31 -33.16 -25.44
CA ILE A 22 35.39 -34.32 -26.34
C ILE A 22 34.07 -34.54 -27.08
N PHE A 23 32.94 -34.44 -26.37
CA PHE A 23 31.61 -34.57 -26.99
C PHE A 23 31.38 -33.50 -28.06
N ASN A 24 31.72 -32.25 -27.78
CA ASN A 24 31.58 -31.17 -28.77
C ASN A 24 32.52 -31.38 -29.97
N LEU A 25 33.75 -31.84 -29.75
CA LEU A 25 34.69 -32.19 -30.84
C LEU A 25 34.20 -33.37 -31.68
N TYR A 26 33.61 -34.41 -31.05
CA TYR A 26 33.03 -35.54 -31.75
C TYR A 26 31.83 -35.11 -32.61
N VAL A 27 30.91 -34.31 -32.07
CA VAL A 27 29.77 -33.75 -32.82
C VAL A 27 30.23 -32.88 -33.99
N LEU A 28 31.32 -32.12 -33.82
CA LEU A 28 31.90 -31.28 -34.87
C LEU A 28 32.67 -32.09 -35.93
N THR A 29 33.09 -33.32 -35.66
CA THR A 29 33.92 -34.13 -36.58
C THR A 29 33.19 -35.31 -37.19
N SER A 30 32.03 -35.72 -36.67
CA SER A 30 31.33 -36.93 -37.12
C SER A 30 30.50 -36.75 -38.40
N THR A 31 30.75 -35.73 -39.23
CA THR A 31 30.14 -35.59 -40.56
C THR A 31 31.03 -36.17 -41.65
N HIS A 32 31.24 -37.48 -41.61
CA HIS A 32 31.71 -38.26 -42.76
C HIS A 32 31.11 -39.67 -42.66
N GLU A 33 29.82 -39.82 -43.03
CA GLU A 33 29.24 -41.13 -43.29
C GLU A 33 29.40 -41.49 -44.77
N ASP A 34 30.20 -42.54 -44.99
CA ASP A 34 30.42 -43.19 -46.27
C ASP A 34 29.11 -43.75 -46.85
N ILE A 35 28.80 -43.33 -48.07
CA ILE A 35 27.65 -43.75 -48.87
C ILE A 35 27.78 -45.26 -49.17
N LYS A 36 26.95 -46.07 -48.50
CA LYS A 36 26.81 -47.50 -48.78
C LYS A 36 26.26 -47.72 -50.19
N LYS A 37 27.02 -48.48 -51.00
CA LYS A 37 26.62 -48.98 -52.32
C LYS A 37 25.34 -49.82 -52.24
N VAL A 38 24.23 -49.29 -52.77
CA VAL A 38 22.97 -50.01 -52.96
C VAL A 38 23.12 -50.97 -54.15
N LYS A 39 22.83 -52.26 -53.95
CA LYS A 39 22.74 -53.26 -55.02
C LYS A 39 21.47 -53.01 -55.83
N GLY A 40 21.63 -52.65 -57.10
CA GLY A 40 20.53 -52.43 -58.04
C GLY A 40 19.80 -53.73 -58.43
N PRO A 41 18.53 -53.67 -58.87
CA PRO A 41 17.73 -54.84 -59.20
C PRO A 41 18.14 -55.47 -60.53
N THR A 42 18.16 -56.81 -60.57
CA THR A 42 18.31 -57.62 -61.78
C THR A 42 17.00 -57.67 -62.56
N TYR A 43 17.00 -57.21 -63.82
CA TYR A 43 15.88 -57.31 -64.75
C TYR A 43 16.15 -58.40 -65.80
N HIS A 44 15.20 -59.32 -65.95
CA HIS A 44 15.24 -60.39 -66.96
C HIS A 44 14.78 -59.86 -68.32
N THR A 45 15.62 -60.05 -69.33
CA THR A 45 15.40 -59.65 -70.72
C THR A 45 14.61 -60.73 -71.49
N SER A 46 13.45 -60.38 -72.03
CA SER A 46 12.78 -61.18 -73.06
C SER A 46 12.39 -60.29 -74.26
N ASP A 47 12.90 -60.69 -75.42
CA ASP A 47 12.61 -60.24 -76.79
C ASP A 47 12.97 -58.82 -77.26
N ASN A 48 14.07 -58.76 -78.01
CA ASN A 48 14.79 -57.58 -78.53
C ASN A 48 14.07 -56.78 -79.63
N THR A 49 12.98 -57.25 -80.23
CA THR A 49 12.40 -56.59 -81.42
C THR A 49 11.35 -55.53 -81.11
N LYS A 50 10.74 -55.53 -79.91
CA LYS A 50 9.87 -54.41 -79.44
C LYS A 50 10.64 -53.28 -78.75
N ILE A 51 11.86 -53.56 -78.27
CA ILE A 51 12.64 -52.65 -77.44
C ILE A 51 13.18 -51.47 -78.25
N GLN A 52 13.58 -51.66 -79.51
CA GLN A 52 14.13 -50.56 -80.33
C GLN A 52 13.13 -49.44 -80.61
N SER A 53 11.85 -49.75 -80.85
CA SER A 53 10.81 -48.73 -81.03
C SER A 53 10.41 -48.03 -79.73
N HIS A 54 10.64 -48.68 -78.58
CA HIS A 54 10.45 -48.03 -77.28
C HIS A 54 11.65 -47.14 -76.91
N ILE A 55 12.89 -47.56 -77.21
CA ILE A 55 14.09 -46.77 -76.96
C ILE A 55 14.06 -45.43 -77.72
N SER A 56 13.61 -45.42 -78.97
CA SER A 56 13.50 -44.16 -79.75
C SER A 56 12.53 -43.15 -79.15
N ASN A 57 11.57 -43.58 -78.32
CA ASN A 57 10.65 -42.68 -77.62
C ASN A 57 11.22 -42.16 -76.29
N TYR A 58 12.26 -42.80 -75.72
CA TYR A 58 12.93 -42.32 -74.51
C TYR A 58 13.97 -41.24 -74.83
N ASP A 59 14.54 -41.26 -76.03
CA ASP A 59 15.49 -40.24 -76.51
C ASP A 59 14.79 -39.04 -77.19
N SER A 60 13.45 -38.97 -77.21
CA SER A 60 12.79 -37.79 -77.73
C SER A 60 12.97 -36.61 -76.78
N GLU A 61 13.29 -35.44 -77.32
CA GLU A 61 13.43 -34.17 -76.58
C GLU A 61 12.19 -33.92 -75.69
N GLU A 62 11.00 -34.24 -76.20
CA GLU A 62 9.72 -34.13 -75.48
C GLU A 62 9.62 -35.06 -74.26
N TYR A 63 10.18 -36.28 -74.31
CA TYR A 63 10.20 -37.19 -73.15
C TYR A 63 11.17 -36.70 -72.09
N VAL A 64 12.35 -36.23 -72.50
CA VAL A 64 13.38 -35.68 -71.61
C VAL A 64 12.88 -34.42 -70.92
N ASP A 65 12.22 -33.51 -71.65
CA ASP A 65 11.65 -32.29 -71.08
C ASP A 65 10.54 -32.60 -70.07
N ARG A 66 9.64 -33.54 -70.40
CA ARG A 66 8.59 -33.98 -69.47
C ARG A 66 9.17 -34.63 -68.22
N LEU A 67 10.17 -35.50 -68.36
CA LEU A 67 10.82 -36.15 -67.24
C LEU A 67 11.59 -35.13 -66.38
N THR A 68 12.24 -34.15 -67.00
CA THR A 68 12.94 -33.07 -66.30
C THR A 68 11.96 -32.20 -65.53
N ALA A 69 10.81 -31.84 -66.11
CA ALA A 69 9.76 -31.11 -65.42
C ALA A 69 9.14 -31.93 -64.26
N GLU A 70 8.90 -33.24 -64.44
CA GLU A 70 8.44 -34.13 -63.36
C GLU A 70 9.48 -34.25 -62.24
N ILE A 71 10.77 -34.37 -62.58
CA ILE A 71 11.86 -34.43 -61.60
C ILE A 71 12.00 -33.10 -60.87
N GLU A 72 11.94 -31.96 -61.57
CA GLU A 72 12.00 -30.64 -60.95
C GLU A 72 10.84 -30.43 -59.98
N ASP A 73 9.60 -30.77 -60.36
CA ASP A 73 8.43 -30.61 -59.49
C ASP A 73 8.47 -31.59 -58.31
N ALA A 74 8.88 -32.84 -58.52
CA ALA A 74 9.01 -33.84 -57.45
C ALA A 74 10.16 -33.53 -56.48
N LYS A 75 11.28 -32.98 -56.96
CA LYS A 75 12.46 -32.65 -56.14
C LYS A 75 12.37 -31.28 -55.49
N LYS A 76 11.51 -30.38 -55.96
CA LYS A 76 11.36 -29.02 -55.43
C LYS A 76 11.10 -29.01 -53.93
N GLU A 77 10.17 -29.83 -53.44
CA GLU A 77 9.86 -29.92 -52.01
C GLU A 77 11.03 -30.48 -51.19
N GLU A 78 11.74 -31.49 -51.71
CA GLU A 78 12.93 -32.06 -51.06
C GLU A 78 14.06 -31.01 -50.95
N LEU A 79 14.31 -30.27 -52.03
CA LEU A 79 15.30 -29.19 -52.08
C LEU A 79 14.94 -28.03 -51.15
N ILE A 80 13.67 -27.62 -51.11
CA ILE A 80 13.18 -26.59 -50.18
C ILE A 80 13.37 -27.05 -48.73
N SER A 81 13.06 -28.31 -48.42
CA SER A 81 13.29 -28.91 -47.10
C SER A 81 14.77 -28.88 -46.72
N GLU A 82 15.66 -29.24 -47.64
CA GLU A 82 17.10 -29.29 -47.37
C GLU A 82 17.71 -27.88 -47.23
N ILE A 83 17.28 -26.93 -48.07
CA ILE A 83 17.64 -25.51 -47.95
C ILE A 83 17.17 -24.96 -46.60
N ARG A 84 15.92 -25.24 -46.19
CA ARG A 84 15.41 -24.84 -44.87
C ARG A 84 16.26 -25.42 -43.74
N LYS A 85 16.59 -26.72 -43.77
CA LYS A 85 17.47 -27.35 -42.77
C LYS A 85 18.85 -26.69 -42.72
N LYS A 86 19.47 -26.40 -43.87
CA LYS A 86 20.77 -25.73 -43.92
C LYS A 86 20.71 -24.31 -43.36
N LEU A 87 19.73 -23.52 -43.76
CA LEU A 87 19.46 -22.18 -43.18
C LEU A 87 19.25 -22.26 -41.67
N GLU A 88 18.50 -23.27 -41.22
CA GLU A 88 18.22 -23.48 -39.80
C GLU A 88 19.47 -23.87 -38.98
N ILE A 89 20.43 -24.58 -39.58
CA ILE A 89 21.68 -24.96 -38.92
C ILE A 89 22.70 -23.82 -38.97
N GLN A 90 22.84 -23.14 -40.11
CA GLN A 90 23.90 -22.16 -40.35
C GLN A 90 23.54 -20.76 -39.86
N GLU A 91 22.34 -20.26 -40.17
CA GLU A 91 21.96 -18.87 -39.90
C GLU A 91 21.26 -18.69 -38.55
N LYS A 92 20.43 -19.67 -38.15
CA LYS A 92 19.64 -19.58 -36.91
C LYS A 92 20.48 -19.28 -35.67
N PRO A 93 21.67 -19.89 -35.44
CA PRO A 93 22.48 -19.55 -34.26
C PRO A 93 22.93 -18.08 -34.27
N GLY A 94 23.35 -17.56 -35.44
CA GLY A 94 23.76 -16.17 -35.61
C GLY A 94 22.61 -15.20 -35.40
N VAL A 95 21.45 -15.49 -35.99
CA VAL A 95 20.22 -14.70 -35.80
C VAL A 95 19.76 -14.73 -34.34
N ILE A 96 19.73 -15.89 -33.69
CA ILE A 96 19.38 -16.01 -32.27
C ILE A 96 20.35 -15.21 -31.41
N GLN A 97 21.66 -15.28 -31.68
CA GLN A 97 22.66 -14.56 -30.89
C GLN A 97 22.54 -13.04 -31.08
N LYS A 98 22.30 -12.58 -32.32
CA LYS A 98 22.05 -11.18 -32.61
C LYS A 98 20.76 -10.70 -31.93
N LEU A 99 19.67 -11.47 -32.04
CA LEU A 99 18.40 -11.17 -31.39
C LEU A 99 18.51 -11.15 -29.86
N LYS A 100 19.23 -12.10 -29.25
CA LYS A 100 19.55 -12.10 -27.81
C LYS A 100 20.32 -10.84 -27.41
N THR A 101 21.28 -10.41 -28.23
CA THR A 101 22.08 -9.22 -27.96
C THR A 101 21.24 -7.94 -28.06
N GLU A 102 20.40 -7.84 -29.10
CA GLU A 102 19.46 -6.72 -29.28
C GLU A 102 18.40 -6.67 -28.18
N LEU A 103 17.79 -7.81 -27.83
CA LEU A 103 16.84 -7.93 -26.71
C LEU A 103 17.52 -7.56 -25.39
N ARG A 104 18.73 -8.06 -25.14
CA ARG A 104 19.47 -7.72 -23.93
C ARG A 104 19.77 -6.23 -23.90
N MET A 105 20.28 -5.61 -24.96
CA MET A 105 20.49 -4.16 -24.99
C MET A 105 19.20 -3.37 -24.78
N LYS A 106 18.08 -3.81 -25.35
CA LYS A 106 16.78 -3.13 -25.25
C LYS A 106 16.15 -3.23 -23.86
N TYR A 107 16.30 -4.38 -23.19
CA TYR A 107 15.57 -4.70 -21.95
C TYR A 107 16.47 -4.85 -20.72
N ILE A 108 17.80 -4.77 -20.82
CA ILE A 108 18.69 -4.99 -19.68
C ILE A 108 18.43 -4.00 -18.53
N ASP A 109 18.04 -2.78 -18.85
CA ASP A 109 17.72 -1.77 -17.84
C ASP A 109 16.38 -2.06 -17.16
N ASP A 110 15.35 -2.45 -17.94
CA ASP A 110 14.07 -2.91 -17.39
C ASP A 110 14.26 -4.14 -16.50
N ILE A 111 15.03 -5.14 -16.96
CA ILE A 111 15.34 -6.35 -16.19
C ILE A 111 16.10 -5.98 -14.92
N LYS A 112 17.10 -5.11 -14.98
CA LYS A 112 17.86 -4.69 -13.79
C LYS A 112 17.02 -3.90 -12.81
N ASN A 113 16.14 -3.03 -13.30
CA ASN A 113 15.22 -2.26 -12.45
C ASN A 113 14.22 -3.19 -11.77
N HIS A 114 13.66 -4.14 -12.52
CA HIS A 114 12.77 -5.16 -11.97
C HIS A 114 13.51 -6.01 -10.93
N LEU A 115 14.72 -6.49 -11.25
CA LEU A 115 15.52 -7.30 -10.33
C LEU A 115 15.94 -6.50 -9.09
N LYS A 116 16.25 -5.21 -9.21
CA LYS A 116 16.53 -4.34 -8.05
C LYS A 116 15.29 -4.14 -7.19
N GLN A 117 14.13 -3.93 -7.81
CA GLN A 117 12.87 -3.83 -7.08
C GLN A 117 12.58 -5.15 -6.36
N GLU A 118 12.69 -6.28 -7.05
CA GLU A 118 12.50 -7.61 -6.48
C GLU A 118 13.51 -7.90 -5.37
N ILE A 119 14.80 -7.61 -5.55
CA ILE A 119 15.82 -7.79 -4.52
C ILE A 119 15.56 -6.85 -3.35
N THR A 120 15.25 -5.58 -3.59
CA THR A 120 14.97 -4.62 -2.51
C THR A 120 13.74 -5.05 -1.73
N GLU A 121 12.68 -5.44 -2.42
CA GLU A 121 11.45 -5.96 -1.82
C GLU A 121 11.73 -7.28 -1.08
N GLN A 122 12.42 -8.24 -1.68
CA GLN A 122 12.71 -9.54 -1.07
C GLN A 122 13.67 -9.44 0.12
N TYR A 123 14.78 -8.71 0.02
CA TYR A 123 15.70 -8.54 1.15
C TYR A 123 15.07 -7.66 2.23
N SER A 124 14.32 -6.62 1.88
CA SER A 124 13.55 -5.87 2.88
C SER A 124 12.53 -6.77 3.56
N ASN A 125 11.87 -7.66 2.81
CA ASN A 125 10.90 -8.63 3.32
C ASN A 125 11.57 -9.74 4.16
N GLU A 126 12.77 -10.20 3.84
CA GLU A 126 13.47 -11.21 4.65
C GLU A 126 14.08 -10.59 5.91
N ILE A 127 14.69 -9.41 5.80
CA ILE A 127 15.11 -8.63 6.97
C ILE A 127 13.88 -8.30 7.84
N PHE A 128 12.74 -7.97 7.23
CA PHE A 128 11.42 -7.81 7.87
C PHE A 128 11.01 -9.06 8.62
N LYS A 129 11.02 -10.25 8.00
CA LYS A 129 10.66 -11.49 8.68
C LYS A 129 11.54 -11.71 9.90
N GLN A 130 12.84 -11.44 9.78
CA GLN A 130 13.79 -11.59 10.89
C GLN A 130 13.57 -10.56 12.01
N TYR A 131 13.35 -9.28 11.69
CA TYR A 131 13.08 -8.25 12.69
C TYR A 131 11.73 -8.42 13.36
N ALA A 132 10.67 -8.68 12.59
CA ALA A 132 9.35 -8.97 13.10
C ALA A 132 9.39 -10.20 14.01
N PHE A 133 10.05 -11.28 13.58
CA PHE A 133 10.22 -12.49 14.39
C PHE A 133 11.05 -12.23 15.65
N SER A 134 12.15 -11.47 15.56
CA SER A 134 12.99 -11.13 16.72
C SER A 134 12.25 -10.28 17.74
N PHE A 135 11.52 -9.25 17.28
CA PHE A 135 10.71 -8.40 18.14
C PHE A 135 9.50 -9.15 18.72
N GLU A 136 8.85 -10.00 17.93
CA GLU A 136 7.76 -10.87 18.41
C GLU A 136 8.26 -11.85 19.46
N ILE A 137 9.41 -12.50 19.26
CA ILE A 137 10.05 -13.34 20.28
C ILE A 137 10.40 -12.51 21.51
N TYR A 138 10.96 -11.32 21.34
CA TYR A 138 11.30 -10.45 22.46
C TYR A 138 10.05 -10.05 23.25
N SER A 139 9.01 -9.55 22.58
CA SER A 139 7.74 -9.17 23.19
C SER A 139 7.09 -10.37 23.87
N LYS A 140 7.04 -11.52 23.20
CA LYS A 140 6.51 -12.76 23.79
C LYS A 140 7.32 -13.21 24.99
N LYS A 141 8.65 -13.09 24.97
CA LYS A 141 9.50 -13.39 26.13
C LYS A 141 9.27 -12.39 27.26
N VAL A 142 9.06 -11.12 26.96
CA VAL A 142 8.69 -10.11 27.96
C VAL A 142 7.32 -10.43 28.55
N ASP A 143 6.35 -10.84 27.74
CA ASP A 143 5.00 -11.22 28.19
C ASP A 143 5.01 -12.53 28.98
N GLU A 144 5.72 -13.56 28.52
CA GLU A 144 5.95 -14.81 29.24
C GLU A 144 6.68 -14.55 30.56
N TYR A 145 7.68 -13.67 30.56
CA TYR A 145 8.38 -13.26 31.78
C TYR A 145 7.46 -12.48 32.71
N ALA A 146 6.61 -11.60 32.19
CA ALA A 146 5.61 -10.85 32.95
C ALA A 146 4.53 -11.77 33.55
N LEU A 147 4.11 -12.82 32.81
CA LEU A 147 3.18 -13.85 33.28
C LEU A 147 3.84 -14.81 34.28
N GLN A 148 5.07 -15.25 34.04
CA GLN A 148 5.83 -16.09 34.97
C GLN A 148 6.12 -15.35 36.28
N LEU A 149 6.44 -14.08 36.17
CA LEU A 149 6.57 -13.20 37.30
C LEU A 149 5.23 -12.58 37.69
N GLU A 150 4.07 -12.99 37.19
CA GLU A 150 2.80 -12.35 37.57
C GLU A 150 2.63 -12.34 39.10
N ASN A 151 3.05 -13.41 39.77
CA ASN A 151 3.03 -13.50 41.23
C ASN A 151 4.15 -12.71 41.95
N SER A 152 5.21 -12.31 41.24
CA SER A 152 6.34 -11.50 41.76
C SER A 152 6.24 -10.01 41.37
N LEU A 153 5.61 -9.72 40.23
CA LEU A 153 5.20 -8.43 39.72
C LEU A 153 3.89 -7.99 40.35
N LYS A 154 3.01 -8.90 40.79
CA LYS A 154 1.91 -8.58 41.70
C LYS A 154 2.46 -7.81 42.89
N PRO A 155 3.52 -8.24 43.60
CA PRO A 155 4.23 -7.44 44.59
C PRO A 155 4.82 -6.12 44.10
N ALA A 156 5.40 -6.01 42.89
CA ALA A 156 6.00 -4.76 42.41
C ALA A 156 4.97 -3.71 41.92
N SER A 157 3.92 -4.18 41.25
CA SER A 157 2.72 -3.39 40.93
C SER A 157 1.90 -3.12 42.19
N CYS A 158 1.81 -4.08 43.13
CA CYS A 158 1.37 -3.85 44.51
C CYS A 158 2.26 -2.83 45.19
N LEU A 159 3.58 -2.80 44.97
CA LEU A 159 4.48 -1.82 45.59
C LEU A 159 4.24 -0.45 45.00
N ALA A 160 4.01 -0.33 43.69
CA ALA A 160 3.61 0.93 43.07
C ALA A 160 2.22 1.39 43.56
N ILE A 161 1.27 0.46 43.65
CA ILE A 161 -0.08 0.66 44.21
C ILE A 161 0.00 1.01 45.71
N LEU A 162 0.89 0.37 46.48
CA LEU A 162 1.12 0.57 47.91
C LEU A 162 1.92 1.84 48.19
N GLN A 163 2.87 2.23 47.34
CA GLN A 163 3.58 3.52 47.43
C GLN A 163 2.63 4.68 47.14
N GLN A 164 1.62 4.43 46.28
CA GLN A 164 0.57 5.39 46.01
C GLN A 164 -0.47 5.42 47.14
N ALA A 165 -0.77 4.27 47.74
CA ALA A 165 -1.60 4.14 48.95
C ALA A 165 -0.89 4.61 50.23
N GLU A 166 0.45 4.60 50.28
CA GLU A 166 1.26 5.11 51.39
C GLU A 166 1.10 6.62 51.54
N LYS A 167 0.64 7.33 50.50
CA LYS A 167 0.22 8.72 50.64
C LYS A 167 -1.09 8.90 51.41
N ASP A 168 -1.88 7.85 51.51
CA ASP A 168 -3.21 7.82 52.15
C ASP A 168 -3.20 6.85 53.36
N THR A 169 -2.06 6.72 54.07
CA THR A 169 -1.70 5.55 54.89
C THR A 169 -2.55 5.26 56.12
N ASP A 170 -3.45 6.14 56.53
CA ASP A 170 -4.34 5.82 57.64
C ASP A 170 -5.66 5.29 57.08
N SER A 171 -5.80 3.96 57.07
CA SER A 171 -7.04 3.18 56.85
C SER A 171 -7.33 2.73 55.41
N ILE A 172 -6.78 1.58 55.00
CA ILE A 172 -7.45 0.73 54.00
C ILE A 172 -7.96 -0.52 54.72
N PRO A 173 -9.21 -0.53 55.24
CA PRO A 173 -9.75 -1.65 56.03
C PRO A 173 -9.98 -2.94 55.24
N ASP A 174 -9.80 -2.94 53.91
CA ASP A 174 -10.10 -4.08 53.04
C ASP A 174 -9.10 -4.14 51.86
N LEU A 175 -7.86 -4.53 52.19
CA LEU A 175 -6.75 -4.63 51.26
C LEU A 175 -7.03 -5.61 50.10
N GLU A 176 -7.73 -6.72 50.36
CA GLU A 176 -8.01 -7.75 49.34
C GLU A 176 -8.95 -7.23 48.25
N ASN A 177 -10.01 -6.51 48.62
CA ASN A 177 -10.91 -5.87 47.67
C ASN A 177 -10.22 -4.70 46.93
N TYR A 178 -9.35 -3.95 47.62
CA TYR A 178 -8.54 -2.92 47.00
C TYR A 178 -7.61 -3.50 45.93
N LEU A 179 -6.91 -4.59 46.24
CA LEU A 179 -6.06 -5.33 45.31
C LEU A 179 -6.87 -5.94 44.16
N THR A 180 -8.05 -6.50 44.41
CA THR A 180 -8.93 -7.06 43.37
C THR A 180 -9.46 -5.98 42.43
N LYS A 181 -9.87 -4.82 42.95
CA LYS A 181 -10.26 -3.67 42.12
C LYS A 181 -9.09 -3.09 41.33
N ALA A 182 -7.90 -3.02 41.92
CA ALA A 182 -6.70 -2.62 41.20
C ALA A 182 -6.38 -3.65 40.09
N ASN A 183 -6.43 -4.95 40.40
CA ASN A 183 -6.23 -6.02 39.43
C ASN A 183 -7.29 -5.95 38.30
N ASP A 184 -8.56 -5.75 38.59
CA ASP A 184 -9.57 -5.56 37.55
C ASP A 184 -9.31 -4.30 36.70
N LYS A 185 -8.91 -3.18 37.33
CA LYS A 185 -8.56 -1.93 36.66
C LYS A 185 -7.33 -2.03 35.76
N TYR A 186 -6.33 -2.83 36.14
CA TYR A 186 -5.08 -3.00 35.39
C TYR A 186 -5.11 -4.18 34.40
N PHE A 187 -5.96 -5.19 34.63
CA PHE A 187 -5.96 -6.44 33.85
C PHE A 187 -7.19 -6.62 32.96
N LYS A 188 -8.30 -5.89 33.17
CA LYS A 188 -9.44 -5.91 32.23
C LYS A 188 -9.33 -4.80 31.21
N ARG A 189 -9.18 -5.18 29.93
CA ARG A 189 -9.03 -4.26 28.79
C ARG A 189 -10.16 -3.21 28.70
N GLN A 190 -11.40 -3.61 28.98
CA GLN A 190 -12.54 -2.68 28.97
C GLN A 190 -12.45 -1.62 30.07
N GLU A 191 -11.99 -2.00 31.27
CA GLU A 191 -11.80 -1.08 32.39
C GLU A 191 -10.68 -0.08 32.14
N TYR A 192 -9.60 -0.53 31.49
CA TYR A 192 -8.53 0.35 31.02
C TYR A 192 -9.04 1.44 30.09
N TRP A 193 -9.80 1.07 29.04
CA TRP A 193 -10.38 2.05 28.12
C TRP A 193 -11.41 2.95 28.80
N ARG A 194 -12.24 2.39 29.67
CA ARG A 194 -13.23 3.15 30.44
C ARG A 194 -12.56 4.21 31.30
N TYR A 195 -11.46 3.89 31.99
CA TYR A 195 -10.69 4.86 32.77
C TYR A 195 -10.15 5.99 31.88
N LEU A 196 -9.50 5.66 30.76
CA LEU A 196 -8.95 6.68 29.87
C LEU A 196 -10.02 7.60 29.30
N LEU A 197 -11.13 7.04 28.80
CA LEU A 197 -12.17 7.80 28.11
C LEU A 197 -13.10 8.54 29.07
N LYS A 198 -13.52 7.87 30.15
CA LYS A 198 -14.46 8.45 31.12
C LYS A 198 -13.75 9.32 32.13
N ASP A 199 -12.78 8.75 32.84
CA ASP A 199 -12.22 9.41 34.03
C ASP A 199 -11.25 10.53 33.65
N ILE A 200 -10.53 10.39 32.54
CA ILE A 200 -9.62 11.43 32.06
C ILE A 200 -10.31 12.40 31.09
N LEU A 201 -11.00 11.93 30.04
CA LEU A 201 -11.55 12.86 29.04
C LEU A 201 -12.91 13.42 29.45
N LEU A 202 -13.92 12.57 29.67
CA LEU A 202 -15.29 13.01 29.93
C LEU A 202 -15.45 13.77 31.26
N ASN A 203 -14.80 13.31 32.33
CA ASN A 203 -14.88 13.99 33.63
C ASN A 203 -14.16 15.35 33.67
N ASN A 204 -13.31 15.63 32.68
CA ASN A 204 -12.57 16.89 32.58
C ASN A 204 -13.05 17.75 31.40
N LYS A 205 -14.30 17.60 30.95
CA LYS A 205 -14.92 18.56 30.01
C LYS A 205 -14.97 19.98 30.62
N PRO A 206 -14.90 21.05 29.79
CA PRO A 206 -15.05 22.42 30.26
C PRO A 206 -16.37 22.62 31.01
N LYS A 207 -16.29 23.21 32.22
CA LYS A 207 -17.45 23.49 33.08
C LYS A 207 -18.06 24.86 32.76
N CYS A 208 -18.49 25.03 31.52
CA CYS A 208 -19.16 26.24 31.02
C CYS A 208 -20.12 25.88 29.87
N GLU A 209 -21.05 26.77 29.57
CA GLU A 209 -21.95 26.63 28.43
C GLU A 209 -21.19 26.72 27.08
N PRO A 210 -21.71 26.07 26.01
CA PRO A 210 -21.14 26.15 24.66
C PRO A 210 -20.99 27.59 24.15
N LEU A 211 -20.16 27.78 23.10
CA LEU A 211 -20.09 29.06 22.40
C LEU A 211 -21.43 29.41 21.75
N THR A 212 -21.89 30.64 21.97
CA THR A 212 -23.04 31.23 21.29
C THR A 212 -22.73 31.46 19.80
N LYS A 213 -23.77 31.70 18.99
CA LYS A 213 -23.60 31.92 17.56
C LYS A 213 -22.69 33.13 17.26
N GLU A 214 -22.80 34.18 18.07
CA GLU A 214 -22.00 35.40 17.96
C GLU A 214 -20.55 35.15 18.38
N GLU A 215 -20.34 34.37 19.45
CA GLU A 215 -19.00 34.02 19.93
C GLU A 215 -18.22 33.16 18.93
N LYS A 216 -18.89 32.26 18.19
CA LYS A 216 -18.29 31.39 17.18
C LYS A 216 -17.65 32.13 16.00
N GLY A 217 -18.02 33.38 15.79
CA GLY A 217 -17.48 34.19 14.69
C GLY A 217 -17.96 33.75 13.30
N GLU A 218 -17.30 34.29 12.29
CA GLU A 218 -17.52 34.06 10.86
C GLU A 218 -16.55 33.01 10.32
N LYS A 219 -17.01 32.22 9.34
CA LYS A 219 -16.14 31.27 8.64
C LYS A 219 -15.14 32.03 7.76
N LEU A 220 -13.86 31.69 7.90
CA LEU A 220 -12.80 32.17 7.02
C LEU A 220 -12.85 31.42 5.68
N ASN A 221 -12.28 32.02 4.65
CA ASN A 221 -12.18 31.39 3.34
C ASN A 221 -11.13 30.27 3.37
N PRO A 222 -11.51 29.01 3.08
CA PRO A 222 -10.54 27.93 2.91
C PRO A 222 -9.49 28.31 1.87
N THR A 223 -8.26 27.86 2.10
CA THR A 223 -7.09 28.21 1.28
C THR A 223 -6.39 26.92 0.90
N TYR A 224 -6.14 26.72 -0.39
CA TYR A 224 -5.39 25.56 -0.86
C TYR A 224 -3.91 25.72 -0.57
N GLN A 225 -3.19 24.61 -0.41
CA GLN A 225 -1.74 24.60 -0.18
C GLN A 225 -0.91 25.26 -1.30
N TRP A 226 -1.45 25.36 -2.51
CA TRP A 226 -0.80 26.03 -3.65
C TRP A 226 -1.22 27.49 -3.83
N ASP A 227 -2.16 27.99 -3.01
CA ASP A 227 -2.53 29.40 -3.03
C ASP A 227 -1.47 30.23 -2.29
N ALA A 228 -1.01 31.33 -2.89
CA ALA A 228 -0.01 32.21 -2.30
C ALA A 228 -0.56 33.17 -1.22
N ARG A 229 -1.70 32.84 -0.60
CA ARG A 229 -2.32 33.71 0.40
C ARG A 229 -1.57 33.60 1.73
N ILE A 230 -1.17 34.74 2.28
CA ILE A 230 -0.61 34.82 3.63
C ILE A 230 -1.75 34.71 4.64
N ILE A 231 -1.71 33.66 5.47
CA ILE A 231 -2.65 33.44 6.58
C ILE A 231 -1.96 33.96 7.85
N SER A 232 -1.97 35.28 8.02
CA SER A 232 -1.36 35.95 9.16
C SER A 232 -2.22 35.86 10.42
N GLU A 233 -1.66 36.23 11.57
CA GLU A 233 -2.44 36.28 12.83
C GLU A 233 -3.65 37.20 12.67
N GLN A 234 -3.47 38.38 12.05
CA GLN A 234 -4.54 39.32 11.77
C GLN A 234 -5.64 38.70 10.89
N TYR A 235 -5.27 37.92 9.87
CA TYR A 235 -6.25 37.21 9.04
C TYR A 235 -7.06 36.19 9.86
N LEU A 236 -6.38 35.40 10.70
CA LEU A 236 -7.03 34.40 11.55
C LEU A 236 -7.97 35.05 12.58
N LEU A 237 -7.61 36.21 13.11
CA LEU A 237 -8.47 37.01 14.00
C LEU A 237 -9.66 37.66 13.26
N GLY A 238 -9.60 37.74 11.93
CA GLY A 238 -10.67 38.26 11.08
C GLY A 238 -11.98 37.47 11.14
N SER A 239 -11.95 36.23 11.65
CA SER A 239 -13.16 35.45 11.95
C SER A 239 -14.02 36.11 13.03
N LYS A 240 -13.45 37.01 13.84
CA LYS A 240 -14.11 37.59 15.03
C LYS A 240 -14.56 36.53 16.04
N LEU A 241 -13.98 35.33 16.00
CA LEU A 241 -14.15 34.31 17.04
C LEU A 241 -13.71 34.91 18.38
N THR A 242 -14.61 34.88 19.37
CA THR A 242 -14.35 35.42 20.70
C THR A 242 -14.75 34.43 21.78
N ILE A 243 -13.96 34.38 22.86
CA ILE A 243 -14.26 33.56 24.03
C ILE A 243 -14.30 34.49 25.26
N PRO A 244 -15.45 34.65 25.93
CA PRO A 244 -15.54 35.40 27.17
C PRO A 244 -14.53 34.92 28.21
N GLY A 245 -14.03 35.82 29.05
CA GLY A 245 -12.99 35.51 30.02
C GLY A 245 -13.31 34.34 30.96
N GLU A 246 -14.58 34.16 31.33
CA GLU A 246 -15.03 33.01 32.14
C GLU A 246 -14.93 31.69 31.37
N LYS A 247 -15.48 31.62 30.16
CA LYS A 247 -15.35 30.45 29.28
C LYS A 247 -13.89 30.14 28.99
N PHE A 248 -13.07 31.15 28.66
CA PHE A 248 -11.65 30.97 28.37
C PHE A 248 -10.91 30.33 29.56
N ARG A 249 -11.17 30.79 30.79
CA ARG A 249 -10.60 30.19 32.00
C ARG A 249 -11.07 28.76 32.21
N ALA A 250 -12.35 28.48 31.98
CA ALA A 250 -12.91 27.12 32.10
C ALA A 250 -12.30 26.14 31.09
N LEU A 251 -12.21 26.55 29.81
CA LEU A 251 -11.56 25.81 28.73
C LEU A 251 -10.09 25.52 29.04
N ARG A 252 -9.34 26.55 29.42
CA ARG A 252 -7.91 26.41 29.76
C ARG A 252 -7.70 25.51 30.98
N SER A 253 -8.49 25.67 32.04
CA SER A 253 -8.38 24.83 33.24
C SER A 253 -8.72 23.36 32.96
N ALA A 254 -9.74 23.10 32.15
CA ALA A 254 -10.12 21.74 31.73
C ALA A 254 -9.03 21.10 30.88
N HIS A 255 -8.51 21.85 29.90
CA HIS A 255 -7.41 21.43 29.05
C HIS A 255 -6.14 21.10 29.86
N ASP A 256 -5.71 22.00 30.75
CA ASP A 256 -4.55 21.78 31.63
C ASP A 256 -4.68 20.50 32.45
N GLN A 257 -5.87 20.23 32.97
CA GLN A 257 -6.16 19.06 33.80
C GLN A 257 -6.11 17.75 33.00
N VAL A 258 -6.60 17.74 31.76
CA VAL A 258 -6.47 16.61 30.84
C VAL A 258 -5.01 16.39 30.47
N VAL A 259 -4.31 17.43 30.04
CA VAL A 259 -2.89 17.36 29.65
C VAL A 259 -2.03 16.83 30.80
N LYS A 260 -2.24 17.31 32.02
CA LYS A 260 -1.52 16.84 33.21
C LYS A 260 -1.72 15.34 33.43
N GLN A 261 -2.97 14.85 33.36
CA GLN A 261 -3.28 13.44 33.55
C GLN A 261 -2.68 12.57 32.44
N LEU A 262 -2.83 13.00 31.17
CA LEU A 262 -2.28 12.27 30.03
C LEU A 262 -0.75 12.21 30.07
N LYS A 263 -0.06 13.29 30.43
CA LYS A 263 1.40 13.29 30.59
C LYS A 263 1.88 12.32 31.66
N SER A 264 1.09 12.16 32.73
CA SER A 264 1.36 11.21 33.83
C SER A 264 0.98 9.76 33.54
N LEU A 265 0.36 9.46 32.38
CA LEU A 265 0.01 8.09 32.04
C LEU A 265 1.27 7.23 31.87
N PRO A 266 1.28 6.01 32.45
CA PRO A 266 2.27 5.00 32.09
C PRO A 266 2.03 4.51 30.66
N ASP A 267 3.01 3.80 30.11
CA ASP A 267 2.85 3.14 28.82
C ASP A 267 1.68 2.15 28.85
N PRO A 268 0.97 1.97 27.74
CA PRO A 268 -0.09 0.97 27.65
C PRO A 268 0.44 -0.44 27.93
N PRO A 269 -0.32 -1.28 28.67
CA PRO A 269 0.04 -2.69 28.89
C PRO A 269 0.20 -3.46 27.56
N SER A 270 1.30 -4.20 27.40
CA SER A 270 1.58 -5.01 26.19
C SER A 270 0.47 -6.01 25.90
N GLN A 271 -0.15 -6.58 26.94
CA GLN A 271 -1.29 -7.49 26.83
C GLN A 271 -2.53 -6.88 26.12
N PHE A 272 -2.65 -5.55 26.06
CA PHE A 272 -3.79 -4.87 25.41
C PHE A 272 -3.42 -4.32 24.03
N ILE A 273 -2.14 -4.00 23.82
CA ILE A 273 -1.60 -3.27 22.68
C ILE A 273 -0.24 -3.89 22.33
N SER A 274 -0.17 -4.64 21.24
CA SER A 274 1.03 -5.38 20.82
C SER A 274 1.08 -5.60 19.30
N GLY A 275 2.27 -5.82 18.76
CA GLY A 275 2.44 -6.25 17.37
C GLY A 275 2.14 -5.18 16.33
N HIS A 276 2.07 -5.63 15.08
CA HIS A 276 1.94 -4.83 13.87
C HIS A 276 0.67 -5.21 13.13
N GLY A 277 -0.08 -4.24 12.62
CA GLY A 277 -1.27 -4.54 11.85
C GLY A 277 -1.89 -3.34 11.18
N ILE A 278 -2.92 -3.62 10.40
CA ILE A 278 -3.69 -2.62 9.66
C ILE A 278 -5.05 -2.48 10.34
N VAL A 279 -5.48 -1.24 10.55
CA VAL A 279 -6.78 -0.93 11.18
C VAL A 279 -7.65 -0.20 10.16
N VAL A 280 -8.82 -0.75 9.87
CA VAL A 280 -9.79 -0.15 8.93
C VAL A 280 -11.10 0.11 9.66
N ASN A 281 -11.50 1.38 9.76
CA ASN A 281 -12.82 1.75 10.26
C ASN A 281 -13.84 1.58 9.13
N GLY A 282 -14.74 0.59 9.26
CA GLY A 282 -15.53 0.13 8.12
C GLY A 282 -16.86 -0.53 8.46
N GLY A 283 -17.45 -0.22 9.61
CA GLY A 283 -18.75 -0.73 10.03
C GLY A 283 -19.94 -0.24 9.19
N GLY A 284 -21.08 -0.90 9.37
CA GLY A 284 -22.36 -0.49 8.81
C GLY A 284 -22.38 -0.43 7.27
N ASN A 285 -22.77 0.72 6.72
CA ASN A 285 -22.90 0.92 5.27
C ASN A 285 -21.56 1.06 4.53
N MET A 286 -20.43 1.10 5.24
CA MET A 286 -19.08 1.21 4.64
C MET A 286 -18.42 -0.15 4.42
N ILE A 287 -19.05 -1.25 4.85
CA ILE A 287 -18.46 -2.60 4.83
C ILE A 287 -18.04 -3.04 3.41
N GLY A 288 -18.81 -2.68 2.38
CA GLY A 288 -18.46 -2.99 0.98
C GLY A 288 -17.19 -2.29 0.53
N SER A 289 -17.06 -0.99 0.84
CA SER A 289 -15.85 -0.22 0.60
C SER A 289 -14.67 -0.75 1.42
N ALA A 290 -14.86 -1.01 2.72
CA ALA A 290 -13.82 -1.48 3.62
C ALA A 290 -13.24 -2.83 3.18
N LEU A 291 -14.10 -3.78 2.80
CA LEU A 291 -13.65 -5.07 2.27
C LEU A 291 -12.95 -4.92 0.92
N THR A 292 -13.36 -3.97 0.09
CA THR A 292 -12.65 -3.64 -1.17
C THR A 292 -11.24 -3.14 -0.88
N ALA A 293 -11.08 -2.23 0.09
CA ALA A 293 -9.78 -1.73 0.52
C ALA A 293 -8.89 -2.86 1.09
N ILE A 294 -9.44 -3.73 1.93
CA ILE A 294 -8.72 -4.88 2.52
C ILE A 294 -8.31 -5.88 1.43
N ALA A 295 -9.23 -6.27 0.55
CA ALA A 295 -8.95 -7.18 -0.54
C ALA A 295 -7.87 -6.62 -1.50
N ASN A 296 -7.93 -5.32 -1.77
CA ASN A 296 -6.90 -4.63 -2.55
C ASN A 296 -5.53 -4.68 -1.88
N MET A 297 -5.43 -4.45 -0.56
CA MET A 297 -4.15 -4.60 0.15
C MET A 297 -3.58 -6.01 0.06
N ARG A 298 -4.44 -7.04 0.13
CA ARG A 298 -4.02 -8.43 -0.08
C ARG A 298 -3.50 -8.66 -1.49
N GLU A 299 -4.17 -8.13 -2.52
CA GLU A 299 -3.67 -8.14 -3.90
C GLU A 299 -2.36 -7.39 -4.08
N ARG A 300 -2.02 -6.44 -3.21
CA ARG A 300 -0.72 -5.76 -3.19
C ARG A 300 0.36 -6.53 -2.40
N GLY A 301 0.04 -7.72 -1.89
CA GLY A 301 0.99 -8.58 -1.19
C GLY A 301 1.14 -8.28 0.30
N SER A 302 0.27 -7.44 0.89
CA SER A 302 0.28 -7.19 2.33
C SER A 302 -0.04 -8.46 3.11
N GLN A 303 0.83 -8.80 4.06
CA GLN A 303 0.68 -9.95 4.96
C GLN A 303 0.29 -9.53 6.37
N LEU A 304 0.35 -8.24 6.71
CA LEU A 304 -0.03 -7.73 8.03
C LEU A 304 -1.47 -8.11 8.40
N PRO A 305 -1.73 -8.54 9.65
CA PRO A 305 -3.08 -8.83 10.09
C PRO A 305 -3.95 -7.56 10.08
N VAL A 306 -5.22 -7.70 9.71
CA VAL A 306 -6.18 -6.59 9.63
C VAL A 306 -7.21 -6.66 10.74
N GLU A 307 -7.48 -5.53 11.40
CA GLU A 307 -8.64 -5.34 12.26
C GLU A 307 -9.66 -4.44 11.56
N LEU A 308 -10.83 -5.01 11.26
CA LEU A 308 -11.99 -4.28 10.78
C LEU A 308 -12.78 -3.78 11.98
N ILE A 309 -12.83 -2.46 12.15
CA ILE A 309 -13.51 -1.83 13.28
C ILE A 309 -14.99 -1.63 12.95
N LEU A 310 -15.83 -2.18 13.84
CA LEU A 310 -17.28 -2.02 13.87
C LEU A 310 -17.67 -1.17 15.07
N ASP A 311 -18.70 -0.36 14.94
CA ASP A 311 -19.14 0.51 16.04
C ASP A 311 -19.91 -0.31 17.09
N THR A 312 -20.87 -1.13 16.65
CA THR A 312 -21.83 -1.82 17.53
C THR A 312 -21.96 -3.31 17.21
N LYS A 313 -22.55 -4.08 18.13
CA LYS A 313 -22.84 -5.51 17.89
C LYS A 313 -23.80 -5.75 16.74
N GLN A 314 -24.65 -4.78 16.40
CA GLN A 314 -25.63 -4.92 15.32
C GLN A 314 -24.97 -4.95 13.93
N GLU A 315 -23.75 -4.42 13.81
CA GLU A 315 -22.95 -4.46 12.59
C GLU A 315 -22.17 -5.77 12.42
N TYR A 316 -22.15 -6.63 13.45
CA TYR A 316 -21.41 -7.88 13.41
C TYR A 316 -22.05 -8.88 12.45
N ASP A 317 -21.35 -9.13 11.34
CA ASP A 317 -21.71 -10.18 10.38
C ASP A 317 -20.86 -11.43 10.61
N LYS A 318 -21.52 -12.55 10.90
CA LYS A 318 -20.87 -13.83 11.17
C LYS A 318 -20.01 -14.32 10.01
N GLN A 319 -20.52 -14.23 8.78
CA GLN A 319 -19.81 -14.70 7.60
C GLN A 319 -18.56 -13.86 7.34
N ILE A 320 -18.66 -12.54 7.51
CA ILE A 320 -17.53 -11.64 7.32
C ILE A 320 -16.49 -11.84 8.44
N CYS A 321 -16.93 -11.83 9.70
CA CYS A 321 -16.05 -11.78 10.87
C CYS A 321 -15.48 -13.14 11.30
N GLU A 322 -16.15 -14.26 11.00
CA GLU A 322 -15.70 -15.61 11.39
C GLU A 322 -15.21 -16.47 10.21
N GLU A 323 -15.56 -16.10 8.96
CA GLU A 323 -15.14 -16.84 7.77
C GLU A 323 -14.25 -16.03 6.85
N LEU A 324 -14.75 -14.92 6.30
CA LEU A 324 -14.03 -14.16 5.27
C LEU A 324 -12.72 -13.58 5.81
N LEU A 325 -12.79 -12.75 6.85
CA LEU A 325 -11.59 -12.10 7.40
C LEU A 325 -10.59 -13.12 7.96
N PRO A 326 -10.96 -14.07 8.84
CA PRO A 326 -9.95 -14.94 9.46
C PRO A 326 -9.37 -15.96 8.48
N LYS A 327 -10.18 -16.53 7.58
CA LYS A 327 -9.76 -17.65 6.74
C LYS A 327 -9.18 -17.24 5.39
N LYS A 328 -9.56 -16.06 4.87
CA LYS A 328 -9.12 -15.61 3.54
C LYS A 328 -8.31 -14.32 3.58
N LEU A 329 -8.71 -13.33 4.38
CA LEU A 329 -8.10 -12.00 4.35
C LEU A 329 -7.17 -11.70 5.54
N ASN A 330 -6.76 -12.71 6.32
CA ASN A 330 -5.89 -12.57 7.49
C ASN A 330 -6.32 -11.38 8.40
N GLY A 331 -7.55 -11.43 8.89
CA GLY A 331 -8.09 -10.36 9.72
C GLY A 331 -9.17 -10.81 10.69
N LYS A 332 -9.64 -9.88 11.50
CA LYS A 332 -10.74 -10.08 12.45
C LYS A 332 -11.56 -8.80 12.61
N CYS A 333 -12.75 -8.93 13.17
CA CYS A 333 -13.57 -7.78 13.56
C CYS A 333 -13.28 -7.35 15.00
N VAL A 334 -13.35 -6.05 15.29
CA VAL A 334 -13.30 -5.48 16.65
C VAL A 334 -14.47 -4.53 16.82
N ILE A 335 -15.27 -4.73 17.87
CA ILE A 335 -16.47 -3.92 18.14
C ILE A 335 -16.16 -2.87 19.20
N VAL A 336 -16.24 -1.58 18.86
CA VAL A 336 -15.90 -0.46 19.77
C VAL A 336 -16.78 -0.48 21.02
N GLU A 337 -18.11 -0.62 20.86
CA GLU A 337 -19.07 -0.69 21.98
C GLU A 337 -18.67 -1.75 23.03
N GLU A 338 -18.18 -2.91 22.60
CA GLU A 338 -17.74 -3.96 23.52
C GLU A 338 -16.43 -3.61 24.21
N GLN A 339 -15.49 -2.98 23.50
CA GLN A 339 -14.19 -2.65 24.06
C GLN A 339 -14.23 -1.50 25.07
N VAL A 340 -15.11 -0.52 24.90
CA VAL A 340 -15.21 0.64 25.82
C VAL A 340 -16.36 0.54 26.81
N GLY A 341 -17.33 -0.34 26.54
CA GLY A 341 -18.57 -0.46 27.29
C GLY A 341 -19.64 0.51 26.81
N LYS A 342 -20.89 0.07 26.85
CA LYS A 342 -22.05 0.78 26.28
C LYS A 342 -22.21 2.21 26.81
N GLU A 343 -22.02 2.42 28.12
CA GLU A 343 -22.13 3.75 28.73
C GLU A 343 -21.19 4.77 28.08
N VAL A 344 -19.90 4.43 27.94
CA VAL A 344 -18.89 5.32 27.34
C VAL A 344 -19.15 5.48 25.85
N PHE A 345 -19.53 4.40 25.17
CA PHE A 345 -19.85 4.41 23.75
C PHE A 345 -21.03 5.34 23.41
N ASP A 346 -22.08 5.33 24.22
CA ASP A 346 -23.27 6.15 24.04
C ASP A 346 -23.01 7.63 24.36
N ILE A 347 -22.16 7.91 25.36
CA ILE A 347 -21.78 9.29 25.72
C ILE A 347 -20.88 9.93 24.65
N ILE A 348 -19.90 9.18 24.11
CA ILE A 348 -19.00 9.66 23.05
C ILE A 348 -19.65 9.39 21.70
N ASN A 349 -20.66 10.18 21.33
CA ASN A 349 -21.43 9.98 20.10
C ASN A 349 -21.13 10.96 18.96
N GLU A 350 -20.21 11.90 19.18
CA GLU A 350 -19.78 12.84 18.15
C GLU A 350 -19.22 12.10 16.93
N LYS A 351 -19.69 12.49 15.73
CA LYS A 351 -19.44 11.79 14.46
C LYS A 351 -17.96 11.42 14.24
N PHE A 352 -17.06 12.36 14.51
CA PHE A 352 -15.61 12.19 14.26
C PHE A 352 -14.87 11.47 15.39
N SER A 353 -15.50 11.31 16.56
CA SER A 353 -14.90 10.59 17.68
C SER A 353 -14.84 9.07 17.43
N ARG A 354 -15.77 8.52 16.62
CA ARG A 354 -15.81 7.08 16.29
C ARG A 354 -14.53 6.60 15.62
N LYS A 355 -13.96 7.42 14.73
CA LYS A 355 -12.70 7.09 14.03
C LYS A 355 -11.56 6.86 15.02
N ILE A 356 -11.27 7.85 15.86
CA ILE A 356 -10.19 7.76 16.85
C ILE A 356 -10.46 6.67 17.89
N MET A 357 -11.70 6.49 18.34
CA MET A 357 -12.02 5.38 19.26
C MET A 357 -11.71 4.01 18.64
N GLY A 358 -12.03 3.81 17.36
CA GLY A 358 -11.66 2.59 16.63
C GLY A 358 -10.15 2.34 16.60
N LEU A 359 -9.37 3.40 16.34
CA LEU A 359 -7.92 3.33 16.37
C LEU A 359 -7.37 2.99 17.76
N LEU A 360 -7.94 3.58 18.81
CA LEU A 360 -7.53 3.32 20.19
C LEU A 360 -7.78 1.85 20.59
N VAL A 361 -9.00 1.34 20.39
CA VAL A 361 -9.40 0.00 20.86
C VAL A 361 -8.83 -1.16 20.06
N SER A 362 -8.26 -0.90 18.88
CA SER A 362 -7.53 -1.92 18.12
C SER A 362 -6.44 -2.59 18.98
N SER A 363 -6.08 -3.84 18.70
CA SER A 363 -5.08 -4.58 19.51
C SER A 363 -3.64 -4.33 19.11
N PHE A 364 -3.40 -3.68 17.98
CA PHE A 364 -2.06 -3.39 17.48
C PHE A 364 -1.40 -2.20 18.20
N ASP A 365 -0.07 -2.26 18.35
CA ASP A 365 0.76 -1.12 18.72
C ASP A 365 1.15 -0.34 17.47
N HIS A 366 1.83 -1.01 16.54
CA HIS A 366 2.28 -0.45 15.27
C HIS A 366 1.17 -0.57 14.22
N ILE A 367 0.47 0.54 13.97
CA ILE A 367 -0.76 0.59 13.17
C ILE A 367 -0.50 1.30 11.85
N ILE A 368 -0.96 0.70 10.75
CA ILE A 368 -1.32 1.40 9.52
C ILE A 368 -2.85 1.57 9.56
N ALA A 369 -3.31 2.77 9.89
CA ALA A 369 -4.71 3.13 9.91
C ALA A 369 -5.13 3.58 8.52
N MET A 370 -6.27 3.08 8.03
CA MET A 370 -6.81 3.43 6.72
C MET A 370 -8.33 3.59 6.78
N ASP A 371 -8.84 4.59 6.07
CA ASP A 371 -10.27 4.71 5.83
C ASP A 371 -10.77 3.66 4.84
N ALA A 372 -12.06 3.33 4.93
CA ALA A 372 -12.71 2.32 4.09
C ALA A 372 -12.70 2.65 2.59
N ASP A 373 -12.47 3.90 2.21
CA ASP A 373 -12.45 4.39 0.83
C ASP A 373 -11.05 4.80 0.34
N ASN A 374 -10.03 4.43 1.11
CA ASN A 374 -8.65 4.72 0.78
C ASN A 374 -7.91 3.46 0.32
N LEU A 375 -7.35 3.49 -0.88
CA LEU A 375 -6.83 2.31 -1.56
C LEU A 375 -5.32 2.42 -1.80
N ALA A 376 -4.55 1.52 -1.19
CA ALA A 376 -3.12 1.42 -1.43
C ALA A 376 -2.81 0.82 -2.81
N ILE A 377 -1.95 1.46 -3.59
CA ILE A 377 -1.53 0.95 -4.91
C ILE A 377 -0.20 0.18 -4.87
N LYS A 378 0.45 0.13 -3.71
CA LYS A 378 1.69 -0.62 -3.44
C LYS A 378 1.56 -1.33 -2.09
N ASN A 379 2.49 -2.26 -1.80
CA ASN A 379 2.56 -2.89 -0.49
C ASN A 379 2.93 -1.86 0.59
N VAL A 380 2.11 -1.80 1.65
CA VAL A 380 2.23 -0.84 2.75
C VAL A 380 2.99 -1.39 3.95
N ASP A 381 3.24 -2.71 4.01
CA ASP A 381 3.78 -3.37 5.20
C ASP A 381 5.11 -2.75 5.67
N ASN A 382 5.96 -2.38 4.71
CA ASN A 382 7.27 -1.81 4.97
C ASN A 382 7.23 -0.37 5.55
N LEU A 383 6.08 0.31 5.55
CA LEU A 383 5.95 1.64 6.17
C LEU A 383 6.31 1.64 7.67
N LEU A 384 6.07 0.52 8.37
CA LEU A 384 6.37 0.39 9.80
C LEU A 384 7.86 0.13 10.09
N PHE A 385 8.68 -0.03 9.06
CA PHE A 385 10.07 -0.49 9.18
C PHE A 385 11.06 0.37 8.38
N THR A 386 10.60 1.46 7.77
CA THR A 386 11.44 2.38 7.00
C THR A 386 11.30 3.80 7.54
N GLU A 387 12.24 4.66 7.17
CA GLU A 387 12.03 6.09 7.38
C GLU A 387 10.87 6.60 6.53
N PRO A 388 10.09 7.59 7.02
CA PRO A 388 10.32 8.35 8.25
C PRO A 388 9.76 7.70 9.53
N TYR A 389 9.09 6.55 9.46
CA TYR A 389 8.45 5.94 10.62
C TYR A 389 9.43 5.52 11.72
N LEU A 390 10.61 5.00 11.37
CA LEU A 390 11.58 4.56 12.37
C LEU A 390 12.00 5.71 13.29
N SER A 391 12.25 6.89 12.71
CA SER A 391 12.63 8.08 13.46
C SER A 391 11.48 8.71 14.22
N THR A 392 10.28 8.81 13.65
CA THR A 392 9.18 9.57 14.27
C THR A 392 8.16 8.72 15.01
N LYS A 393 8.03 7.44 14.65
CA LYS A 393 6.96 6.53 15.06
C LYS A 393 5.55 7.03 14.70
N MET A 394 5.45 8.03 13.83
CA MET A 394 4.21 8.54 13.26
C MET A 394 4.43 9.17 11.88
N ILE A 395 3.68 8.71 10.88
CA ILE A 395 3.60 9.27 9.52
C ILE A 395 2.18 9.79 9.31
N LEU A 396 2.12 11.04 8.87
CA LEU A 396 0.92 11.74 8.41
C LEU A 396 1.13 12.20 6.98
N TRP A 397 0.02 12.36 6.25
CA TRP A 397 0.02 12.83 4.87
C TRP A 397 -0.56 14.25 4.79
N PRO A 398 -0.12 15.07 3.81
CA PRO A 398 -0.67 16.40 3.62
C PRO A 398 -2.10 16.33 3.06
N ASP A 399 -2.99 17.19 3.53
CA ASP A 399 -4.28 17.48 2.90
C ASP A 399 -4.11 18.63 1.88
N LEU A 400 -5.15 18.92 1.10
CA LEU A 400 -5.24 20.04 0.16
C LEU A 400 -5.22 21.41 0.85
N TRP A 401 -5.62 21.48 2.12
CA TRP A 401 -5.95 22.73 2.79
C TRP A 401 -4.84 23.22 3.72
N VAL A 402 -4.73 24.55 3.80
CA VAL A 402 -3.94 25.25 4.82
C VAL A 402 -4.70 25.27 6.16
N LYS A 403 -3.97 25.16 7.27
CA LYS A 403 -4.51 25.28 8.63
C LYS A 403 -5.05 26.69 8.88
N LEU A 404 -6.25 26.75 9.46
CA LEU A 404 -6.89 27.99 9.89
C LEU A 404 -7.11 28.00 11.41
N THR A 405 -6.24 27.36 12.18
CA THR A 405 -6.36 27.27 13.64
C THR A 405 -6.26 28.66 14.29
N SER A 406 -7.22 28.99 15.14
CA SER A 406 -7.28 30.29 15.83
C SER A 406 -6.11 30.47 16.80
N PRO A 407 -5.50 31.66 16.88
CA PRO A 407 -4.55 32.02 17.94
C PRO A 407 -5.08 31.77 19.36
N LEU A 408 -6.41 31.83 19.56
CA LEU A 408 -7.04 31.54 20.85
C LEU A 408 -6.84 30.08 21.29
N TYR A 409 -6.78 29.13 20.36
CA TYR A 409 -6.47 27.73 20.68
C TYR A 409 -5.08 27.62 21.31
N TYR A 410 -4.06 28.24 20.71
CA TYR A 410 -2.69 28.16 21.21
C TYR A 410 -2.55 28.78 22.60
N LYS A 411 -3.29 29.87 22.88
CA LYS A 411 -3.38 30.46 24.23
C LYS A 411 -4.01 29.52 25.26
N ILE A 412 -5.03 28.75 24.88
CA ILE A 412 -5.63 27.69 25.72
C ILE A 412 -4.60 26.58 25.95
N ALA A 413 -3.94 26.13 24.88
CA ALA A 413 -2.98 25.02 24.90
C ALA A 413 -1.59 25.37 25.48
N ARG A 414 -1.37 26.64 25.84
CA ARG A 414 -0.09 27.18 26.34
C ARG A 414 1.08 27.02 25.36
N ILE A 415 0.78 27.17 24.08
CA ILE A 415 1.77 27.19 23.01
C ILE A 415 1.99 28.66 22.63
N GLU A 416 3.19 29.17 22.88
CA GLU A 416 3.58 30.53 22.52
C GLU A 416 4.37 30.49 21.20
N PRO A 417 3.99 31.28 20.18
CA PRO A 417 4.74 31.39 18.93
C PRO A 417 6.14 31.98 19.14
N GLY A 418 7.12 31.48 18.39
CA GLY A 418 8.50 31.95 18.44
C GLY A 418 8.92 32.85 17.27
N GLU A 419 10.12 32.61 16.77
CA GLU A 419 10.71 33.33 15.63
C GLU A 419 10.30 32.72 14.29
N ILE A 420 10.47 33.46 13.20
CA ILE A 420 10.12 32.99 11.84
C ILE A 420 11.13 31.92 11.42
N VAL A 421 10.67 30.69 11.22
CA VAL A 421 11.51 29.53 10.85
C VAL A 421 11.18 28.96 9.49
N ASP A 422 9.94 29.07 9.03
CA ASP A 422 9.47 28.62 7.71
C ASP A 422 9.10 29.79 6.79
N ARG A 423 8.66 29.49 5.57
CA ARG A 423 8.45 30.45 4.48
C ARG A 423 7.27 30.10 3.57
N PHE A 424 6.11 29.79 4.12
CA PHE A 424 4.94 29.43 3.33
C PHE A 424 4.36 30.63 2.56
N GLY A 425 3.96 30.39 1.31
CA GLY A 425 3.31 31.39 0.46
C GLY A 425 4.23 32.44 -0.15
N ILE A 426 5.51 32.53 0.26
CA ILE A 426 6.47 33.42 -0.39
C ILE A 426 7.17 32.74 -1.58
N PRO A 427 7.35 33.41 -2.73
CA PRO A 427 8.09 32.86 -3.86
C PRO A 427 9.50 32.38 -3.49
N ASN A 428 9.98 31.31 -4.13
CA ASN A 428 11.29 30.73 -3.88
C ASN A 428 12.44 31.68 -4.23
N ASP A 429 12.24 32.62 -5.15
CA ASP A 429 13.18 33.69 -5.49
C ASP A 429 13.12 34.90 -4.53
N ALA A 430 12.13 34.97 -3.65
CA ALA A 430 12.05 35.99 -2.62
C ALA A 430 13.10 35.77 -1.51
N SER A 431 13.61 36.89 -0.98
CA SER A 431 14.60 36.89 0.09
C SER A 431 13.99 36.51 1.44
N PHE A 432 14.49 35.44 2.05
CA PHE A 432 14.11 35.12 3.43
C PHE A 432 14.60 36.18 4.43
N ALA A 433 15.73 36.84 4.15
CA ALA A 433 16.25 37.90 5.01
C ALA A 433 15.32 39.11 5.04
N GLU A 434 14.60 39.39 3.96
CA GLU A 434 13.54 40.40 3.96
C GLU A 434 12.30 39.89 4.71
N TYR A 435 11.93 38.63 4.50
CA TYR A 435 10.78 38.01 5.16
C TYR A 435 10.85 38.06 6.69
N ILE A 436 12.01 37.79 7.28
CA ILE A 436 12.17 37.84 8.75
C ILE A 436 12.02 39.24 9.37
N THR A 437 12.07 40.30 8.54
CA THR A 437 11.90 41.69 9.01
C THR A 437 10.45 42.18 8.93
N LYS A 438 9.56 41.36 8.37
CA LYS A 438 8.14 41.67 8.20
C LYS A 438 7.37 41.66 9.51
N ASP A 439 6.26 42.38 9.54
CA ASP A 439 5.36 42.36 10.68
C ASP A 439 4.74 40.96 10.87
N LYS A 440 5.04 40.32 12.00
CA LYS A 440 4.56 38.97 12.34
C LYS A 440 3.03 38.89 12.39
N GLN A 441 2.36 40.00 12.71
CA GLN A 441 0.91 40.02 12.90
C GLN A 441 0.16 40.06 11.56
N SER A 442 0.65 40.83 10.58
CA SER A 442 -0.09 41.11 9.34
C SER A 442 0.55 40.57 8.06
N GLU A 443 1.89 40.46 8.01
CA GLU A 443 2.64 40.16 6.78
C GLU A 443 3.31 38.77 6.77
N VAL A 444 3.29 38.06 7.89
CA VAL A 444 3.90 36.72 8.03
C VAL A 444 2.82 35.66 8.15
N HIS A 445 3.06 34.49 7.58
CA HIS A 445 2.15 33.36 7.71
C HIS A 445 2.24 32.84 9.15
N TYR A 446 1.13 32.77 9.87
CA TYR A 446 1.14 32.53 11.31
C TYR A 446 1.86 31.22 11.69
N HIS A 447 1.64 30.18 10.89
CA HIS A 447 2.25 28.86 11.05
C HIS A 447 3.71 28.74 10.54
N ASP A 448 4.34 29.84 10.10
CA ASP A 448 5.79 29.89 9.86
C ASP A 448 6.59 30.21 11.14
N LEU A 449 5.90 30.56 12.23
CA LEU A 449 6.51 30.84 13.52
C LEU A 449 6.87 29.55 14.24
N ASP A 450 8.04 29.56 14.89
CA ASP A 450 8.54 28.44 15.69
C ASP A 450 7.56 28.05 16.79
N ASN A 451 7.62 26.79 17.23
CA ASN A 451 6.73 26.18 18.22
C ASN A 451 5.25 26.04 17.78
N LEU A 452 4.89 26.45 16.56
CA LEU A 452 3.58 26.18 15.97
C LEU A 452 3.64 24.98 14.99
N PRO A 453 2.51 24.28 14.79
CA PRO A 453 2.39 23.28 13.73
C PRO A 453 2.74 23.83 12.34
N SER A 454 3.23 22.97 11.44
CA SER A 454 3.32 23.32 10.03
C SER A 454 1.96 23.76 9.48
N THR A 455 1.98 24.74 8.56
CA THR A 455 0.81 25.28 7.85
C THR A 455 -0.03 24.22 7.11
N ILE A 456 0.58 23.11 6.70
CA ILE A 456 -0.09 22.08 5.91
C ILE A 456 -1.00 21.25 6.81
N SER A 457 -2.29 21.17 6.45
CA SER A 457 -3.22 20.28 7.11
C SER A 457 -2.91 18.81 6.81
N VAL A 458 -3.52 17.88 7.53
CA VAL A 458 -3.22 16.45 7.43
C VAL A 458 -4.39 15.66 6.88
N GLU A 459 -4.17 14.81 5.90
CA GLU A 459 -5.17 13.83 5.48
C GLU A 459 -5.13 12.65 6.45
N THR A 460 -6.25 12.37 7.13
CA THR A 460 -6.35 11.26 8.10
C THR A 460 -6.89 9.98 7.45
N GLY A 461 -7.21 10.00 6.15
CA GLY A 461 -7.56 8.81 5.37
C GLY A 461 -6.51 7.70 5.44
N GLN A 462 -5.26 8.04 5.78
CA GLN A 462 -4.22 7.11 6.16
C GLN A 462 -3.32 7.72 7.24
N MET A 463 -2.94 6.92 8.23
CA MET A 463 -1.96 7.29 9.25
C MET A 463 -1.13 6.07 9.60
N VAL A 464 0.15 6.26 9.90
CA VAL A 464 1.00 5.15 10.39
C VAL A 464 1.56 5.56 11.72
N PHE A 465 1.32 4.84 12.81
CA PHE A 465 1.78 5.27 14.14
C PHE A 465 2.05 4.10 15.09
N SER A 466 2.88 4.30 16.11
CA SER A 466 2.90 3.45 17.30
C SER A 466 1.94 4.02 18.33
N LYS A 467 0.98 3.20 18.74
CA LYS A 467 0.00 3.57 19.77
C LYS A 467 0.69 3.78 21.11
N ARG A 468 1.71 3.00 21.46
CA ARG A 468 2.49 3.21 22.69
C ARG A 468 3.12 4.59 22.75
N GLU A 469 3.76 5.00 21.65
CA GLU A 469 4.44 6.29 21.54
C GLU A 469 3.47 7.47 21.46
N HIS A 470 2.28 7.27 20.87
CA HIS A 470 1.33 8.35 20.55
C HIS A 470 -0.02 8.27 21.28
N LEU A 471 -0.15 7.42 22.30
CA LEU A 471 -1.42 7.24 23.01
C LEU A 471 -1.93 8.56 23.60
N LYS A 472 -1.01 9.38 24.13
CA LYS A 472 -1.36 10.62 24.85
C LYS A 472 -1.87 11.68 23.88
N SER A 473 -1.22 11.88 22.73
CA SER A 473 -1.75 12.79 21.70
C SER A 473 -3.05 12.29 21.08
N LEU A 474 -3.21 10.99 20.82
CA LEU A 474 -4.47 10.42 20.29
C LEU A 474 -5.65 10.61 21.26
N LEU A 475 -5.43 10.43 22.56
CA LEU A 475 -6.44 10.71 23.59
C LEU A 475 -6.77 12.20 23.67
N LEU A 476 -5.78 13.09 23.53
CA LEU A 476 -6.00 14.52 23.52
C LEU A 476 -6.74 14.98 22.24
N ALA A 477 -6.43 14.41 21.09
CA ALA A 477 -7.16 14.63 19.85
C ALA A 477 -8.64 14.21 20.01
N LEU A 478 -8.88 13.03 20.60
CA LEU A 478 -10.24 12.59 20.94
C LEU A 478 -10.95 13.54 21.91
N TYR A 479 -10.25 14.09 22.90
CA TYR A 479 -10.83 15.12 23.78
C TYR A 479 -11.27 16.36 23.00
N TYR A 480 -10.50 16.80 21.99
CA TYR A 480 -10.92 17.88 21.11
C TYR A 480 -12.16 17.51 20.30
N ASN A 481 -12.27 16.26 19.80
CA ASN A 481 -13.47 15.80 19.09
C ASN A 481 -14.71 15.72 20.01
N ILE A 482 -14.56 15.19 21.23
CA ILE A 482 -15.63 15.13 22.24
C ILE A 482 -16.19 16.53 22.56
N ASN A 483 -15.32 17.54 22.56
CA ASN A 483 -15.67 18.94 22.84
C ASN A 483 -15.75 19.78 21.56
N GLY A 484 -15.88 19.13 20.40
CA GLY A 484 -15.75 19.75 19.09
C GLY A 484 -16.87 20.74 18.82
N LYS A 485 -18.12 20.27 18.84
CA LYS A 485 -19.32 21.06 18.53
C LYS A 485 -19.49 22.30 19.42
N ASP A 486 -19.11 22.15 20.68
CA ASP A 486 -19.31 23.19 21.69
C ASP A 486 -18.20 24.25 21.66
N PHE A 487 -16.97 23.86 21.29
CA PHE A 487 -15.79 24.73 21.39
C PHE A 487 -14.72 24.51 20.30
N TYR A 488 -14.20 23.29 20.16
CA TYR A 488 -12.92 23.06 19.45
C TYR A 488 -13.03 23.07 17.93
N ILE A 489 -14.20 22.79 17.33
CA ILE A 489 -14.37 22.91 15.87
C ILE A 489 -14.15 24.36 15.44
N ASP A 490 -14.77 25.31 16.14
CA ASP A 490 -14.66 26.73 15.83
C ASP A 490 -13.22 27.25 16.07
N LEU A 491 -12.51 26.70 17.06
CA LEU A 491 -11.12 27.05 17.37
C LEU A 491 -10.09 26.46 16.39
N LEU A 492 -10.27 25.23 15.93
CA LEU A 492 -9.27 24.50 15.13
C LEU A 492 -9.45 24.70 13.62
N TYR A 493 -10.70 24.85 13.16
CA TYR A 493 -11.01 24.89 11.73
C TYR A 493 -11.35 26.27 11.18
N GLN A 494 -12.01 27.15 11.96
CA GLN A 494 -12.49 28.47 11.53
C GLN A 494 -13.14 28.49 10.12
N GLY A 495 -13.87 27.43 9.75
CA GLY A 495 -14.53 27.31 8.44
C GLY A 495 -13.77 26.55 7.35
N ALA A 496 -12.55 26.05 7.61
CA ALA A 496 -11.86 25.14 6.72
C ALA A 496 -12.70 23.88 6.43
N TYR A 497 -12.65 23.38 5.19
CA TYR A 497 -13.31 22.13 4.82
C TYR A 497 -12.68 20.93 5.55
N GLY A 498 -13.44 19.84 5.70
CA GLY A 498 -12.97 18.63 6.39
C GLY A 498 -12.99 18.71 7.91
N GLU A 499 -13.97 19.41 8.50
CA GLU A 499 -14.21 19.47 9.96
C GLU A 499 -14.23 18.05 10.56
N GLY A 500 -13.54 17.82 11.70
CA GLY A 500 -13.45 16.50 12.34
C GLY A 500 -12.13 16.17 13.04
N ASP A 501 -11.57 15.00 12.75
CA ASP A 501 -10.31 14.45 13.30
C ASP A 501 -9.07 15.11 12.68
N ARG A 502 -9.19 15.63 11.45
CA ARG A 502 -8.13 16.26 10.67
C ARG A 502 -7.24 17.24 11.44
N GLU A 503 -7.83 18.26 12.05
CA GLU A 503 -7.10 19.32 12.74
C GLU A 503 -6.95 19.07 14.24
N THR A 504 -7.21 17.86 14.72
CA THR A 504 -7.08 17.55 16.16
C THR A 504 -5.76 16.85 16.49
N ILE A 505 -5.25 16.04 15.57
CA ILE A 505 -4.06 15.21 15.79
C ILE A 505 -2.79 16.06 15.92
N VAL A 506 -2.47 16.88 14.91
CA VAL A 506 -1.23 17.68 14.94
C VAL A 506 -1.19 18.66 16.11
N PRO A 507 -2.26 19.40 16.42
CA PRO A 507 -2.26 20.25 17.60
C PRO A 507 -2.09 19.46 18.92
N ALA A 508 -2.62 18.24 19.02
CA ALA A 508 -2.39 17.38 20.17
C ALA A 508 -0.93 16.88 20.27
N LEU A 509 -0.32 16.51 19.14
CA LEU A 509 1.10 16.12 19.07
C LEU A 509 2.02 17.22 19.61
N HIS A 510 1.74 18.48 19.26
CA HIS A 510 2.50 19.64 19.75
C HIS A 510 2.34 19.85 21.26
N VAL A 511 1.13 19.70 21.82
CA VAL A 511 0.91 19.80 23.28
C VAL A 511 1.66 18.69 24.05
N MET A 512 1.72 17.49 23.48
CA MET A 512 2.42 16.35 24.07
C MET A 512 3.91 16.30 23.75
N ASN A 513 4.40 17.17 22.86
CA ASN A 513 5.77 17.17 22.35
C ASN A 513 6.17 15.79 21.76
N GLU A 514 5.26 15.20 20.99
CA GLU A 514 5.44 13.91 20.32
C GLU A 514 5.90 14.12 18.86
N ARG A 515 6.83 13.29 18.41
CA ARG A 515 7.47 13.44 17.09
C ARG A 515 6.56 12.85 16.00
N TYR A 516 6.46 13.53 14.87
CA TYR A 516 5.71 13.03 13.73
C TYR A 516 6.38 13.45 12.43
N SER A 517 6.09 12.71 11.36
CA SER A 517 6.50 13.06 10.01
C SER A 517 5.29 13.54 9.23
N LEU A 518 5.37 14.75 8.70
CA LEU A 518 4.44 15.31 7.73
C LEU A 518 5.26 16.00 6.65
N THR A 519 5.41 15.35 5.50
CA THR A 519 6.21 15.91 4.41
C THR A 519 5.31 16.69 3.46
N ASN A 520 5.68 17.94 3.18
CA ASN A 520 4.94 18.87 2.32
C ASN A 520 5.02 18.50 0.82
N HIS A 521 4.53 17.30 0.46
CA HIS A 521 4.39 16.89 -0.93
C HIS A 521 3.12 17.44 -1.54
N LYS A 522 3.19 17.71 -2.85
CA LYS A 522 1.99 17.96 -3.65
C LYS A 522 1.05 16.75 -3.56
N VAL A 523 -0.21 17.01 -3.19
CA VAL A 523 -1.30 16.04 -3.32
C VAL A 523 -1.74 16.03 -4.78
N HIS A 524 -1.82 14.84 -5.37
CA HIS A 524 -2.28 14.67 -6.75
C HIS A 524 -3.80 14.67 -6.81
N ILE A 525 -4.38 15.41 -7.75
CA ILE A 525 -5.84 15.50 -7.91
C ILE A 525 -6.22 14.74 -9.17
N LEU A 526 -7.08 13.75 -9.02
CA LEU A 526 -7.67 12.95 -10.09
C LEU A 526 -9.18 13.18 -10.13
N GLY A 527 -9.76 13.03 -11.32
CA GLY A 527 -11.11 13.50 -11.57
C GLY A 527 -11.45 13.64 -13.05
N TYR A 528 -12.62 14.18 -13.33
CA TYR A 528 -13.16 14.31 -14.68
C TYR A 528 -13.73 15.70 -14.93
N ASP A 529 -13.78 16.10 -16.21
CA ASP A 529 -14.46 17.31 -16.63
C ASP A 529 -15.96 17.01 -16.75
N ALA A 530 -16.78 17.63 -15.90
CA ALA A 530 -18.23 17.43 -15.95
C ALA A 530 -18.84 18.09 -17.20
N PRO A 531 -20.05 17.69 -17.64
CA PRO A 531 -20.69 18.25 -18.84
C PRO A 531 -20.88 19.78 -18.83
N ASN A 532 -20.90 20.39 -17.65
CA ASN A 532 -20.96 21.85 -17.47
C ASN A 532 -19.59 22.55 -17.60
N GLY A 533 -18.53 21.83 -17.96
CA GLY A 533 -17.17 22.32 -18.08
C GLY A 533 -16.42 22.49 -16.76
N LYS A 534 -17.04 22.18 -15.61
CA LYS A 534 -16.35 22.22 -14.31
C LYS A 534 -15.61 20.91 -14.08
N TYR A 535 -14.35 21.02 -13.66
CA TYR A 535 -13.60 19.86 -13.19
C TYR A 535 -14.19 19.36 -11.86
N SER A 536 -14.48 18.07 -11.80
CA SER A 536 -14.91 17.37 -10.61
C SER A 536 -13.75 16.54 -10.08
N GLU A 537 -13.21 16.96 -8.94
CA GLU A 537 -12.27 16.17 -8.16
C GLU A 537 -12.99 14.95 -7.58
N THR A 538 -12.37 13.78 -7.72
CA THR A 538 -12.93 12.51 -7.24
C THR A 538 -11.98 11.76 -6.31
N THR A 539 -10.68 11.88 -6.56
CA THR A 539 -9.66 11.03 -5.95
C THR A 539 -8.40 11.83 -5.63
N LEU A 540 -7.89 11.68 -4.41
CA LEU A 540 -6.62 12.24 -3.98
C LEU A 540 -5.51 11.18 -4.09
N GLY A 541 -4.47 11.49 -4.86
CA GLY A 541 -3.25 10.69 -4.94
C GLY A 541 -2.23 11.17 -3.91
N GLN A 542 -1.99 10.34 -2.92
CA GLN A 542 -1.10 10.61 -1.79
C GLN A 542 0.22 9.87 -1.96
N THR A 543 1.31 10.63 -1.87
CA THR A 543 2.67 10.19 -2.20
C THR A 543 3.24 9.24 -1.15
N ASP A 544 4.13 8.35 -1.58
CA ASP A 544 4.89 7.47 -0.72
C ASP A 544 5.81 8.28 0.22
N PRO A 545 5.64 8.19 1.54
CA PRO A 545 6.44 8.96 2.49
C PRO A 545 7.91 8.52 2.49
N ARG A 546 8.22 7.30 2.02
CA ARG A 546 9.59 6.77 1.93
C ARG A 546 10.36 7.46 0.82
N ASP A 547 9.80 7.48 -0.39
CA ASP A 547 10.35 8.22 -1.51
C ASP A 547 10.48 9.71 -1.15
N GLY A 548 9.45 10.22 -0.47
CA GLY A 548 9.41 11.61 -0.03
C GLY A 548 10.51 11.99 0.95
N PHE A 549 10.79 11.13 1.93
CA PHE A 549 11.85 11.36 2.90
C PHE A 549 13.23 11.43 2.22
N GLU A 550 13.54 10.48 1.34
CA GLU A 550 14.80 10.47 0.57
C GLU A 550 14.90 11.71 -0.34
N PHE A 551 13.81 12.04 -1.03
CA PHE A 551 13.75 13.18 -1.93
C PHE A 551 14.08 14.51 -1.25
N TYR A 552 13.50 14.78 -0.07
CA TYR A 552 13.76 16.02 0.65
C TYR A 552 15.16 16.07 1.27
N GLN A 553 15.76 14.94 1.63
CA GLN A 553 17.17 14.92 2.04
C GLN A 553 18.10 15.30 0.89
N ASP A 554 17.86 14.74 -0.29
CA ASP A 554 18.63 15.04 -1.50
C ASP A 554 18.43 16.48 -1.96
N TRP A 555 17.20 16.97 -1.91
CA TRP A 555 16.87 18.36 -2.21
C TRP A 555 17.63 19.34 -1.30
N ARG A 556 17.64 19.09 0.02
CA ARG A 556 18.41 19.92 0.96
C ARG A 556 19.91 19.89 0.67
N LYS A 557 20.48 18.70 0.39
CA LYS A 557 21.90 18.59 0.00
C LYS A 557 22.22 19.38 -1.26
N PHE A 558 21.35 19.31 -2.27
CA PHE A 558 21.48 20.09 -3.50
C PHE A 558 21.48 21.60 -3.20
N LEU A 559 20.50 22.09 -2.45
CA LEU A 559 20.41 23.51 -2.08
C LEU A 559 21.63 23.97 -1.28
N THR A 560 22.08 23.18 -0.30
CA THR A 560 23.32 23.46 0.45
C THR A 560 24.53 23.54 -0.46
N SER A 561 24.67 22.62 -1.43
CA SER A 561 25.80 22.64 -2.39
C SER A 561 25.83 23.90 -3.26
N ARG A 562 24.67 24.53 -3.46
CA ARG A 562 24.50 25.80 -4.20
C ARG A 562 24.48 27.02 -3.27
N LYS A 563 24.68 26.85 -1.95
CA LYS A 563 24.55 27.90 -0.92
C LYS A 563 23.20 28.61 -0.95
N LEU A 564 22.14 27.86 -1.24
CA LEU A 564 20.76 28.34 -1.23
C LEU A 564 20.07 28.03 0.10
N ASP A 565 18.98 28.76 0.36
CA ASP A 565 18.07 28.48 1.47
C ASP A 565 17.53 27.04 1.36
N THR A 566 17.65 26.24 2.42
CA THR A 566 17.21 24.83 2.42
C THR A 566 15.72 24.64 2.64
N ARG A 567 14.97 25.72 2.86
CA ARG A 567 13.50 25.73 3.03
C ARG A 567 12.73 25.92 1.72
N LEU A 568 13.42 26.12 0.60
CA LEU A 568 12.76 26.28 -0.70
C LEU A 568 11.89 25.07 -1.01
N ASN A 569 10.63 25.30 -1.37
CA ASN A 569 9.69 24.23 -1.66
C ASN A 569 9.85 23.78 -3.13
N PRO A 570 10.24 22.52 -3.40
CA PRO A 570 10.44 22.03 -4.76
C PRO A 570 9.16 21.95 -5.60
N PHE A 571 7.99 22.05 -4.97
CA PHE A 571 6.68 21.95 -5.64
C PHE A 571 5.96 23.30 -5.79
N GLN A 572 6.60 24.42 -5.44
CA GLN A 572 6.01 25.74 -5.65
C GLN A 572 5.98 26.11 -7.14
N SER A 573 4.84 26.60 -7.61
CA SER A 573 4.68 27.10 -8.97
C SER A 573 5.62 28.29 -9.25
N GLY A 574 6.23 28.31 -10.44
CA GLY A 574 7.05 29.44 -10.90
C GLY A 574 8.24 29.03 -11.76
N GLY A 575 8.76 29.97 -12.56
CA GLY A 575 9.92 29.76 -13.42
C GLY A 575 11.18 29.41 -12.61
N TYR A 576 11.44 30.14 -11.52
CA TYR A 576 12.58 29.91 -10.64
C TYR A 576 12.61 28.50 -10.06
N THR A 577 11.50 28.02 -9.49
CA THR A 577 11.38 26.65 -8.97
C THR A 577 11.56 25.61 -10.08
N SER A 578 10.97 25.85 -11.25
CA SER A 578 11.09 24.94 -12.40
C SER A 578 12.55 24.80 -12.86
N ASP A 579 13.30 25.90 -12.87
CA ASP A 579 14.71 25.90 -13.25
C ASP A 579 15.61 25.29 -12.17
N LEU A 580 15.31 25.50 -10.88
CA LEU A 580 15.96 24.78 -9.79
C LEU A 580 15.70 23.28 -9.87
N MET A 581 14.47 22.87 -10.20
CA MET A 581 14.15 21.45 -10.39
C MET A 581 14.96 20.86 -11.55
N LYS A 582 15.09 21.55 -12.70
CA LYS A 582 15.96 21.08 -13.79
C LYS A 582 17.41 20.90 -13.33
N GLN A 583 17.96 21.88 -12.63
CA GLN A 583 19.32 21.82 -12.07
C GLN A 583 19.48 20.70 -11.04
N PHE A 584 18.44 20.41 -10.26
CA PHE A 584 18.44 19.30 -9.31
C PHE A 584 18.48 17.95 -10.03
N HIS A 585 17.71 17.78 -11.11
CA HIS A 585 17.80 16.59 -11.95
C HIS A 585 19.21 16.43 -12.54
N ASP A 586 19.85 17.51 -12.99
CA ASP A 586 21.23 17.49 -13.48
C ASP A 586 22.22 17.09 -12.38
N TYR A 587 22.07 17.66 -11.19
CA TYR A 587 22.86 17.34 -10.01
C TYR A 587 22.76 15.85 -9.64
N LYS A 588 21.55 15.29 -9.61
CA LYS A 588 21.34 13.86 -9.34
C LYS A 588 21.92 12.99 -10.46
N ARG A 589 21.81 13.40 -11.74
CA ARG A 589 22.45 12.70 -12.87
C ARG A 589 23.97 12.61 -12.73
N GLN A 590 24.63 13.65 -12.23
CA GLN A 590 26.09 13.65 -12.01
C GLN A 590 26.54 12.63 -10.96
N ILE A 591 25.76 12.43 -9.89
CA ILE A 591 26.06 11.43 -8.85
C ILE A 591 25.99 10.00 -9.39
N TYR A 592 25.16 9.74 -10.41
CA TYR A 592 24.99 8.41 -11.02
C TYR A 592 26.07 8.02 -12.04
N GLN A 593 26.93 8.93 -12.50
CA GLN A 593 28.02 8.57 -13.41
C GLN A 593 29.07 7.75 -12.63
N ASP A 594 29.04 6.42 -12.83
CA ASP A 594 29.89 5.43 -12.14
C ASP A 594 31.39 5.81 -12.18
N LYS A 595 32.12 5.49 -11.10
CA LYS A 595 33.59 5.43 -11.10
C LYS A 595 34.01 4.39 -12.14
N GLN A 596 35.02 4.72 -12.97
CA GLN A 596 35.68 3.74 -13.82
C GLN A 596 36.12 2.54 -12.97
N TYR A 597 35.61 1.36 -13.28
CA TYR A 597 36.23 0.11 -12.87
C TYR A 597 37.01 -0.44 -14.06
N GLU A 598 38.19 -0.98 -13.74
CA GLU A 598 39.24 -1.46 -14.65
C GLU A 598 38.68 -2.14 -15.92
N ASP A 599 39.08 -1.60 -17.08
CA ASP A 599 39.02 -2.17 -18.43
C ASP A 599 37.67 -2.58 -19.06
N GLU A 600 36.51 -2.17 -18.52
CA GLU A 600 35.25 -2.22 -19.27
C GLU A 600 34.86 -0.85 -19.84
N ALA A 601 34.55 -0.81 -21.15
CA ALA A 601 34.01 0.39 -21.79
C ALA A 601 32.75 0.85 -21.04
N ALA A 602 32.74 2.10 -20.58
CA ALA A 602 31.71 2.67 -19.72
C ALA A 602 30.29 2.44 -20.28
N VAL A 603 29.61 1.41 -19.79
CA VAL A 603 28.16 1.26 -19.97
C VAL A 603 27.53 2.30 -19.05
N HIS A 604 27.22 3.46 -19.61
CA HIS A 604 26.57 4.55 -18.90
C HIS A 604 25.24 4.03 -18.34
N ARG A 605 25.18 3.76 -17.03
CA ARG A 605 23.92 3.45 -16.36
C ARG A 605 23.14 4.75 -16.22
N MET A 606 22.16 4.99 -17.10
CA MET A 606 21.17 6.03 -16.83
C MET A 606 20.19 5.51 -15.78
N ILE A 607 20.49 5.73 -14.50
CA ILE A 607 19.47 5.65 -13.45
C ILE A 607 18.74 6.98 -13.48
N THR A 608 17.55 7.03 -14.09
CA THR A 608 16.67 8.20 -13.97
C THR A 608 16.31 8.37 -12.50
N TYR A 609 16.58 9.55 -11.94
CA TYR A 609 16.17 9.86 -10.57
C TYR A 609 14.64 9.74 -10.46
N LYS A 610 14.17 8.82 -9.61
CA LYS A 610 12.73 8.58 -9.44
C LYS A 610 12.17 9.67 -8.52
N LEU A 611 11.20 10.42 -9.04
CA LEU A 611 10.41 11.33 -8.20
C LEU A 611 9.50 10.52 -7.27
N PRO A 612 9.15 11.08 -6.10
CA PRO A 612 8.19 10.47 -5.20
C PRO A 612 6.91 10.05 -5.91
N SER A 613 6.53 8.81 -5.70
CA SER A 613 5.44 8.17 -6.42
C SER A 613 4.20 8.01 -5.55
N ILE A 614 3.02 7.88 -6.15
CA ILE A 614 1.77 7.69 -5.40
C ILE A 614 1.80 6.34 -4.66
N LEU A 615 1.30 6.34 -3.43
CA LEU A 615 1.11 5.15 -2.60
C LEU A 615 -0.37 4.89 -2.32
N PHE A 616 -1.17 5.93 -2.08
CA PHE A 616 -2.60 5.82 -1.79
C PHE A 616 -3.44 6.62 -2.80
N LEU A 617 -4.58 6.06 -3.17
CA LEU A 617 -5.64 6.73 -3.91
C LEU A 617 -6.89 6.79 -3.00
N HIS A 618 -7.14 7.97 -2.43
CA HIS A 618 -8.30 8.20 -1.58
C HIS A 618 -9.50 8.59 -2.45
N CYS A 619 -10.41 7.65 -2.68
CA CYS A 619 -11.50 7.77 -3.64
C CYS A 619 -12.77 8.24 -2.93
N ASN A 620 -13.11 9.52 -2.99
CA ASN A 620 -14.24 10.07 -2.23
C ASN A 620 -15.55 10.16 -3.06
N HIS A 621 -15.42 10.50 -4.35
CA HIS A 621 -16.57 10.78 -5.22
C HIS A 621 -16.44 10.12 -6.59
N PRO A 622 -16.78 8.82 -6.74
CA PRO A 622 -17.38 7.95 -5.73
C PRO A 622 -16.35 7.29 -4.80
N LYS A 623 -16.83 6.82 -3.65
CA LYS A 623 -16.17 5.73 -2.92
C LYS A 623 -16.28 4.45 -3.74
N ILE A 624 -15.26 3.60 -3.72
CA ILE A 624 -15.31 2.30 -4.42
C ILE A 624 -16.17 1.32 -3.60
N ASP A 625 -17.47 1.55 -3.63
CA ASP A 625 -18.48 0.74 -2.96
C ASP A 625 -19.42 0.13 -4.00
N PRO A 626 -19.50 -1.22 -4.10
CA PRO A 626 -20.28 -1.86 -5.14
C PRO A 626 -21.78 -1.61 -4.95
N LEU A 627 -22.26 -1.57 -3.71
CA LEU A 627 -23.67 -1.36 -3.40
C LEU A 627 -24.09 0.09 -3.68
N LYS A 628 -23.37 1.06 -3.12
CA LYS A 628 -23.71 2.48 -3.25
C LYS A 628 -23.70 2.90 -4.72
N ASN A 629 -22.67 2.51 -5.46
CA ASN A 629 -22.54 2.89 -6.86
C ASN A 629 -23.58 2.17 -7.75
N SER A 630 -23.96 0.93 -7.41
CA SER A 630 -25.05 0.24 -8.13
C SER A 630 -26.42 0.93 -7.98
N LYS A 631 -26.65 1.72 -6.92
CA LYS A 631 -27.93 2.45 -6.74
C LYS A 631 -28.14 3.53 -7.80
N GLU A 632 -27.05 4.06 -8.35
CA GLU A 632 -27.06 5.10 -9.38
C GLU A 632 -26.65 4.58 -10.76
N ALA A 633 -26.56 3.25 -10.94
CA ALA A 633 -26.04 2.66 -12.18
C ALA A 633 -26.81 3.05 -13.44
N ASP A 634 -28.13 3.27 -13.32
CA ASP A 634 -29.01 3.61 -14.45
C ASP A 634 -29.26 5.13 -14.56
N ALA A 635 -28.67 5.95 -13.70
CA ALA A 635 -28.80 7.40 -13.79
C ALA A 635 -27.95 7.94 -14.95
N GLU A 636 -28.50 8.87 -15.74
CA GLU A 636 -27.84 9.46 -16.92
C GLU A 636 -26.44 10.02 -16.60
N PHE A 637 -26.28 10.66 -15.43
CA PHE A 637 -25.01 11.14 -14.91
C PHE A 637 -24.52 10.35 -13.67
N GLY A 638 -25.00 9.11 -13.54
CA GLY A 638 -24.64 8.21 -12.44
C GLY A 638 -23.15 7.84 -12.44
N VAL A 639 -22.69 7.30 -11.32
CA VAL A 639 -21.28 6.94 -11.10
C VAL A 639 -20.70 6.05 -12.22
N TYR A 640 -21.50 5.12 -12.74
CA TYR A 640 -21.08 4.15 -13.76
C TYR A 640 -21.23 4.63 -15.21
N SER A 641 -21.54 5.92 -15.46
CA SER A 641 -21.66 6.45 -16.81
C SER A 641 -20.35 7.00 -17.41
N ARG A 642 -19.26 7.02 -16.63
CA ARG A 642 -17.97 7.64 -17.00
C ARG A 642 -16.78 7.07 -16.23
N ARG A 643 -15.56 7.40 -16.66
CA ARG A 643 -14.34 7.26 -15.83
C ARG A 643 -14.33 8.36 -14.77
N ASN A 644 -14.17 7.97 -13.51
CA ASN A 644 -14.17 8.86 -12.36
C ASN A 644 -12.76 9.37 -12.02
N MET A 645 -11.69 8.61 -12.29
CA MET A 645 -10.31 9.04 -12.02
C MET A 645 -9.71 9.91 -13.13
N GLY A 646 -10.33 9.91 -14.30
CA GLY A 646 -9.92 10.69 -15.47
C GLY A 646 -9.73 9.83 -16.71
N LEU A 647 -9.58 10.49 -17.86
CA LEU A 647 -9.32 9.81 -19.13
C LEU A 647 -7.92 9.19 -19.15
N PRO A 648 -7.72 8.05 -19.84
CA PRO A 648 -6.44 7.34 -19.96
C PRO A 648 -5.22 8.24 -20.16
N ASP A 649 -5.25 9.12 -21.17
CA ASP A 649 -4.12 10.01 -21.51
C ASP A 649 -3.69 10.95 -20.38
N LYS A 650 -4.60 11.28 -19.45
CA LYS A 650 -4.31 12.16 -18.30
C LYS A 650 -3.73 11.39 -17.12
N VAL A 651 -4.05 10.10 -16.97
CA VAL A 651 -3.75 9.32 -15.76
C VAL A 651 -2.67 8.26 -15.96
N GLU A 652 -2.48 7.72 -17.16
CA GLU A 652 -1.56 6.62 -17.44
C GLU A 652 -0.15 6.90 -16.92
N LYS A 653 0.43 8.05 -17.30
CA LYS A 653 1.77 8.43 -16.87
C LYS A 653 1.86 8.67 -15.36
N LEU A 654 0.83 9.27 -14.78
CA LEU A 654 0.77 9.57 -13.35
C LEU A 654 0.71 8.29 -12.50
N LEU A 655 0.01 7.28 -13.01
CA LEU A 655 -0.25 6.00 -12.36
C LEU A 655 0.71 4.88 -12.83
N GLU A 656 1.85 5.26 -13.40
CA GLU A 656 2.92 4.33 -13.82
C GLU A 656 2.41 3.22 -14.77
N GLY A 657 1.50 3.55 -15.69
CA GLY A 657 0.95 2.61 -16.68
C GLY A 657 -0.07 1.61 -16.12
N LYS A 658 -0.64 1.87 -14.93
CA LYS A 658 -1.64 1.00 -14.29
C LYS A 658 -3.02 1.64 -14.24
N ASP A 659 -4.02 0.88 -14.67
CA ASP A 659 -5.43 1.30 -14.64
C ASP A 659 -6.06 0.91 -13.29
N TRP A 660 -5.80 1.74 -12.28
CA TRP A 660 -6.28 1.51 -10.92
C TRP A 660 -7.80 1.59 -10.80
N GLU A 661 -8.47 2.40 -11.62
CA GLU A 661 -9.93 2.48 -11.62
C GLU A 661 -10.55 1.12 -12.02
N LEU A 662 -10.08 0.54 -13.13
CA LEU A 662 -10.50 -0.79 -13.56
C LEU A 662 -10.14 -1.86 -12.52
N ARG A 663 -8.95 -1.80 -11.93
CA ARG A 663 -8.52 -2.77 -10.91
C ARG A 663 -9.37 -2.69 -9.65
N PHE A 664 -9.63 -1.49 -9.12
CA PHE A 664 -10.43 -1.31 -7.91
C PHE A 664 -11.86 -1.79 -8.11
N HIS A 665 -12.48 -1.51 -9.27
CA HIS A 665 -13.81 -2.02 -9.57
C HIS A 665 -13.84 -3.54 -9.80
N THR A 666 -12.77 -4.12 -10.36
CA THR A 666 -12.63 -5.60 -10.44
C THR A 666 -12.59 -6.23 -9.05
N ILE A 667 -11.84 -5.66 -8.12
CA ILE A 667 -11.80 -6.14 -6.72
C ILE A 667 -13.16 -5.92 -6.05
N SER A 668 -13.80 -4.78 -6.29
CA SER A 668 -15.14 -4.47 -5.79
C SER A 668 -16.20 -5.48 -6.28
N GLN A 669 -16.09 -5.94 -7.52
CA GLN A 669 -16.91 -7.02 -8.07
C GLN A 669 -16.67 -8.33 -7.33
N TRP A 670 -15.41 -8.73 -7.14
CA TRP A 670 -15.07 -9.93 -6.38
C TRP A 670 -15.65 -9.88 -4.96
N VAL A 671 -15.57 -8.72 -4.29
CA VAL A 671 -16.17 -8.52 -2.96
C VAL A 671 -17.66 -8.80 -2.99
N ALA A 672 -18.43 -8.12 -3.85
CA ALA A 672 -19.88 -8.23 -3.89
C ALA A 672 -20.38 -9.58 -4.40
N CYS A 673 -19.72 -10.15 -5.41
CA CYS A 673 -20.21 -11.33 -6.12
C CYS A 673 -19.71 -12.63 -5.51
N GLU A 674 -18.58 -12.62 -4.81
CA GLU A 674 -17.98 -13.83 -4.24
C GLU A 674 -17.79 -13.70 -2.73
N ALA A 675 -17.05 -12.68 -2.27
CA ALA A 675 -16.54 -12.63 -0.90
C ALA A 675 -17.64 -12.56 0.17
N ILE A 676 -18.67 -11.74 -0.06
CA ILE A 676 -19.81 -11.57 0.85
C ILE A 676 -21.11 -12.20 0.33
N SER A 677 -21.01 -13.10 -0.65
CA SER A 677 -22.18 -13.78 -1.25
C SER A 677 -23.09 -14.49 -0.24
N LYS A 678 -22.52 -14.97 0.88
CA LYS A 678 -23.21 -15.72 1.94
C LYS A 678 -23.62 -14.86 3.14
N SER A 679 -23.39 -13.56 3.10
CA SER A 679 -23.72 -12.64 4.20
C SER A 679 -25.21 -12.28 4.17
N SER A 680 -26.04 -13.06 4.89
CA SER A 680 -27.48 -12.76 4.99
C SER A 680 -27.73 -11.40 5.65
N LEU A 681 -26.98 -11.06 6.70
CA LEU A 681 -27.13 -9.78 7.40
C LEU A 681 -26.91 -8.58 6.47
N TYR A 682 -25.86 -8.61 5.64
CA TYR A 682 -25.60 -7.53 4.69
C TYR A 682 -26.70 -7.41 3.64
N TRP A 683 -27.03 -8.52 2.97
CA TRP A 683 -27.99 -8.48 1.86
C TRP A 683 -29.44 -8.20 2.33
N GLU A 684 -29.82 -8.68 3.52
CA GLU A 684 -31.17 -8.48 4.06
C GLU A 684 -31.35 -7.14 4.77
N LYS A 685 -30.34 -6.65 5.51
CA LYS A 685 -30.48 -5.43 6.34
C LYS A 685 -29.84 -4.17 5.77
N ILE A 686 -28.79 -4.30 4.94
CA ILE A 686 -27.98 -3.15 4.49
C ILE A 686 -28.19 -2.87 3.00
N ALA A 687 -28.18 -3.92 2.16
CA ALA A 687 -28.15 -3.75 0.72
C ALA A 687 -29.39 -3.02 0.17
N GLY A 688 -30.59 -3.50 0.49
CA GLY A 688 -31.83 -3.00 -0.13
C GLY A 688 -31.88 -3.21 -1.66
N LYS A 689 -30.93 -3.96 -2.23
CA LYS A 689 -30.85 -4.45 -3.61
C LYS A 689 -30.41 -5.91 -3.55
N SER A 690 -30.86 -6.72 -4.51
CA SER A 690 -30.39 -8.11 -4.60
C SER A 690 -28.92 -8.16 -5.01
N GLN A 691 -28.20 -9.19 -4.54
CA GLN A 691 -26.81 -9.42 -4.92
C GLN A 691 -26.63 -9.46 -6.45
N GLN A 692 -27.53 -10.15 -7.15
CA GLN A 692 -27.49 -10.28 -8.60
C GLN A 692 -27.50 -8.91 -9.30
N GLN A 693 -28.40 -8.01 -8.89
CA GLN A 693 -28.47 -6.66 -9.46
C GLN A 693 -27.18 -5.87 -9.23
N VAL A 694 -26.60 -5.95 -8.03
CA VAL A 694 -25.33 -5.29 -7.72
C VAL A 694 -24.21 -5.82 -8.62
N CYS A 695 -24.10 -7.14 -8.74
CA CYS A 695 -23.10 -7.81 -9.59
C CYS A 695 -23.24 -7.45 -11.08
N GLU A 696 -24.46 -7.41 -11.59
CA GLU A 696 -24.72 -7.00 -12.97
C GLU A 696 -24.33 -5.55 -13.21
N SER A 697 -24.66 -4.63 -12.29
CA SER A 697 -24.28 -3.22 -12.41
C SER A 697 -22.76 -3.02 -12.40
N VAL A 698 -22.05 -3.64 -11.45
CA VAL A 698 -20.58 -3.54 -11.38
C VAL A 698 -19.94 -4.17 -12.62
N GLY A 699 -20.44 -5.33 -13.06
CA GLY A 699 -19.94 -6.02 -14.26
C GLY A 699 -20.08 -5.20 -15.53
N LYS A 700 -21.23 -4.54 -15.74
CA LYS A 700 -21.43 -3.61 -16.87
C LYS A 700 -20.42 -2.46 -16.85
N TYR A 701 -20.11 -1.93 -15.68
CA TYR A 701 -19.14 -0.85 -15.55
C TYR A 701 -17.71 -1.30 -15.83
N ILE A 702 -17.32 -2.50 -15.39
CA ILE A 702 -16.03 -3.11 -15.74
C ILE A 702 -15.90 -3.28 -17.26
N GLU A 703 -16.94 -3.78 -17.94
CA GLU A 703 -16.94 -3.88 -19.40
C GLU A 703 -16.88 -2.51 -20.09
N PHE A 704 -17.43 -1.46 -19.48
CA PHE A 704 -17.23 -0.08 -19.94
C PHE A 704 -15.75 0.35 -19.82
N LEU A 705 -15.13 0.17 -18.66
CA LEU A 705 -13.72 0.54 -18.40
C LEU A 705 -12.72 -0.25 -19.27
N LYS A 706 -13.02 -1.51 -19.60
CA LYS A 706 -12.18 -2.33 -20.48
C LYS A 706 -12.06 -1.79 -21.91
N LYS A 707 -12.98 -0.93 -22.37
CA LYS A 707 -12.97 -0.43 -23.77
C LYS A 707 -11.78 0.46 -24.07
N ASP A 708 -11.28 1.18 -23.09
CA ASP A 708 -10.19 2.15 -23.21
C ASP A 708 -9.07 1.93 -22.17
N THR A 709 -9.01 0.75 -21.55
CA THR A 709 -7.93 0.41 -20.63
C THR A 709 -6.57 0.38 -21.34
N PHE A 710 -5.56 0.91 -20.67
CA PHE A 710 -4.15 0.83 -21.04
C PHE A 710 -3.40 -0.26 -20.24
N ASP A 711 -4.07 -0.94 -19.30
CA ASP A 711 -3.52 -2.03 -18.49
C ASP A 711 -4.32 -3.32 -18.67
N ASN A 712 -3.81 -4.23 -19.51
CA ASN A 712 -4.42 -5.53 -19.77
C ASN A 712 -4.42 -6.45 -18.54
N GLU A 713 -3.58 -6.19 -17.54
CA GLU A 713 -3.48 -6.98 -16.33
C GLU A 713 -4.40 -6.48 -15.22
N ALA A 714 -5.08 -5.33 -15.40
CA ALA A 714 -5.90 -4.68 -14.38
C ALA A 714 -7.01 -5.59 -13.81
N THR A 715 -7.50 -6.53 -14.62
CA THR A 715 -8.60 -7.45 -14.24
C THR A 715 -8.11 -8.78 -13.65
N LYS A 716 -6.80 -9.02 -13.64
CA LYS A 716 -6.23 -10.26 -13.08
C LYS A 716 -6.02 -10.08 -11.57
N LEU A 717 -6.74 -10.88 -10.79
CA LEU A 717 -6.63 -10.98 -9.33
C LEU A 717 -5.81 -12.23 -8.98
N THR A 718 -4.53 -12.10 -8.71
CA THR A 718 -3.62 -13.25 -8.58
C THR A 718 -3.68 -13.90 -7.21
N ILE A 719 -3.85 -13.12 -6.15
CA ILE A 719 -3.83 -13.57 -4.75
C ILE A 719 -5.25 -13.99 -4.32
N LEU A 720 -6.25 -13.17 -4.61
CA LEU A 720 -7.65 -13.40 -4.23
C LEU A 720 -8.22 -14.67 -4.87
N ASN A 721 -7.88 -14.94 -6.13
CA ASN A 721 -8.32 -16.17 -6.81
C ASN A 721 -7.68 -17.43 -6.18
N GLN A 722 -6.43 -17.35 -5.72
CA GLN A 722 -5.77 -18.47 -5.03
C GLN A 722 -6.35 -18.75 -3.64
N LEU A 723 -6.96 -17.75 -2.99
CA LEU A 723 -7.61 -17.92 -1.68
C LEU A 723 -8.91 -18.77 -1.77
N GLY A 724 -9.45 -18.99 -2.97
CA GLY A 724 -10.60 -19.88 -3.20
C GLY A 724 -10.27 -21.37 -3.16
N GLU A 725 -9.06 -21.76 -3.57
CA GLU A 725 -8.70 -23.18 -3.83
C GLU A 725 -8.20 -23.95 -2.60
N LYS A 726 -7.80 -23.27 -1.51
CA LYS A 726 -7.25 -23.94 -0.30
C LYS A 726 -8.31 -24.56 0.63
N SER A 727 -9.38 -25.13 0.10
CA SER A 727 -10.41 -25.81 0.88
C SER A 727 -10.78 -27.19 0.35
N GLN A 728 -9.80 -28.08 0.19
CA GLN A 728 -10.07 -29.53 0.31
C GLN A 728 -8.96 -30.22 1.12
N PRO A 729 -9.27 -30.84 2.27
CA PRO A 729 -8.33 -31.72 2.95
C PRO A 729 -8.10 -32.93 2.05
N LYS A 730 -6.85 -33.15 1.64
CA LYS A 730 -6.43 -34.36 0.92
C LYS A 730 -6.93 -35.58 1.70
N GLN A 731 -7.83 -36.36 1.12
CA GLN A 731 -8.14 -37.69 1.63
C GLN A 731 -6.86 -38.53 1.59
N PRO A 732 -6.61 -39.40 2.60
CA PRO A 732 -5.41 -40.23 2.62
C PRO A 732 -5.47 -41.22 1.44
N GLU A 733 -4.43 -41.20 0.61
CA GLU A 733 -4.21 -42.20 -0.43
C GLU A 733 -4.16 -43.59 0.20
N ILE A 734 -5.16 -44.42 -0.10
CA ILE A 734 -5.17 -45.83 0.23
C ILE A 734 -4.10 -46.48 -0.64
N ASN A 735 -3.02 -46.87 0.03
CA ASN A 735 -1.86 -47.55 -0.50
C ASN A 735 -2.25 -48.98 -0.94
N ASN A 736 -2.74 -49.15 -2.16
CA ASN A 736 -2.84 -50.48 -2.78
C ASN A 736 -1.53 -50.81 -3.49
N ASN A 737 -0.53 -51.14 -2.68
CA ASN A 737 0.54 -52.05 -3.10
C ASN A 737 -0.09 -53.42 -3.32
N ASN A 738 -0.17 -53.88 -4.57
CA ASN A 738 0.01 -55.29 -4.87
C ASN A 738 0.33 -55.54 -6.36
N ASN A 739 1.54 -56.08 -6.54
CA ASN A 739 1.99 -56.99 -7.59
C ASN A 739 2.13 -56.42 -9.00
N ASN A 740 3.34 -56.03 -9.42
CA ASN A 740 4.46 -56.89 -9.85
C ASN A 740 4.11 -57.92 -10.94
N ASN A 741 4.91 -57.79 -12.00
CA ASN A 741 5.46 -58.83 -12.88
C ASN A 741 4.76 -59.08 -14.22
N ASN A 742 5.50 -58.59 -15.23
CA ASN A 742 6.11 -59.35 -16.31
C ASN A 742 5.33 -59.56 -17.61
N ASN A 743 5.93 -58.92 -18.63
CA ASN A 743 6.43 -59.52 -19.86
C ASN A 743 5.39 -60.00 -20.88
N ASP A 744 5.41 -59.27 -21.99
CA ASP A 744 5.87 -59.73 -23.31
C ASP A 744 5.19 -60.94 -23.97
N ASP A 745 5.09 -60.73 -25.28
CA ASP A 745 5.02 -61.71 -26.36
C ASP A 745 3.65 -62.23 -26.80
N ASP A 746 3.17 -61.54 -27.85
CA ASP A 746 3.22 -62.04 -29.22
C ASP A 746 2.21 -63.12 -29.67
N ASN A 747 1.87 -62.96 -30.95
CA ASN A 747 1.10 -63.83 -31.84
C ASN A 747 -0.42 -63.88 -31.72
N GLY A 748 -1.02 -63.17 -32.68
CA GLY A 748 -2.31 -63.53 -33.22
C GLY A 748 -2.33 -64.96 -33.79
N LYS A 749 -3.48 -65.60 -33.62
CA LYS A 749 -4.05 -66.52 -34.60
C LYS A 749 -5.54 -66.68 -34.33
N ASN A 750 -6.30 -66.37 -35.37
CA ASN A 750 -7.63 -66.86 -35.70
C ASN A 750 -8.10 -68.09 -34.91
N LYS A 751 -9.30 -68.01 -34.34
CA LYS A 751 -10.35 -68.99 -34.64
C LYS A 751 -11.75 -68.46 -34.30
N GLN A 752 -12.58 -68.58 -35.31
CA GLN A 752 -14.04 -68.52 -35.34
C GLN A 752 -14.71 -69.16 -34.12
N GLY A 753 -15.86 -68.60 -33.75
CA GLY A 753 -16.80 -69.21 -32.82
C GLY A 753 -18.04 -68.34 -32.66
N ALA A 754 -18.85 -68.26 -33.71
CA ALA A 754 -20.23 -67.81 -33.61
C ALA A 754 -21.09 -68.88 -32.93
N ALA A 755 -21.91 -68.50 -31.95
CA ALA A 755 -23.24 -69.06 -31.69
C ALA A 755 -23.96 -68.27 -30.58
N SER A 756 -25.25 -68.00 -30.84
CA SER A 756 -26.30 -67.29 -30.08
C SER A 756 -26.14 -65.78 -29.94
#